data_AF-A0A942WBF8-F1
#
_entry.id   AF-A0A942WBF8-F1
#
_cell.length_a   1.000
_cell.length_b   1.000
_cell.length_c   1.000
_cell.angle_alpha   90.00
_cell.angle_beta   90.00
_cell.angle_gamma   90.00
#
_symmetry.space_group_name_H-M   'P 1'
#
loop_
_entity.id
_entity.type
_entity.pdbx_description
1 polymer ?
#
loop_
_entity_poly.entity_id
_entity_poly.type
_entity_poly.pdbx_seq_one_letter_code
_entity_poly.pdbx_strand_id
1 'polypeptide(L)'
;MMSFSVRKGGKRAAALLLSLLLTASVCPLAAYAEETSAKTTEYVNLRSGPGTNYDSKGVLAEGTSITVTDTSNSEWYAVKTSAGTGYIFSQYIALGGSGSSAKTTEYVNLRSGPGTSYSSKGVIASGTAITVTDTSNSEWYAVQLSNGTTGYMFSEYIKMSGSSSSSSESESAPSTESTAAETTEYVNVRSGPGTNYSSKGVIASGTSLTVTDRSNSEWYAVKLSNGTTGYIFSKYIKITSSGSSSSGGSESAPSTESTAAKTTEYVNVRSGPGTNYSSKGVIASGTSLTVTDRSNSEWYAVKLSNGTTGYIFSKYISISSSSGSSGSATESTAAKTTEYVNVRSGPGTNYSSKGVIASGTSLTVTDRSNSEWYAVKLSNGTTGYIYSIYLKITSEGGSSEKPADGSVQAKTTADVNLRRGAGTSFGVITVLDTGITVTVTEATNAQWYKVKLSNGTEGYLFTEYLKITSGDINSVKPESNPTPAPGDGTVTAKTTTDINLRKGPGTSYGVIDVIDEGVSVTVTEATNSEWYKVKLSDGREGYFSAQYLKITSGDISSVKPADKDDGKEDDNTSDEPGTGEYVRTTTGVNLRKGTSTSTDVITVLNSGTVLEVIDRKNKDWVHVRTTGGTAGYVSAQYVTAYTPSGTSGSVSTSSATIAQYKTLYMEGSGSSLIWASSDTSVAKVEAGVDNQLFVYGVAPGTAKIIGKGANGKEVASCTVTVTAPEAVRFAYTTPNIISAGAGFELKAVTDTQKSSVKFEIDGVGTYETSSYESESQKDNNVRIFSASTSISTPGTYTVRAYSNSGSGYSSDYEEFTILVVSTTDKTSTSNEARRVSDEMLENIASYEGYVPGVSPDTLAGNIPTVGYGYVVAKNTSFYNNLTRTEAKAMLADTVNSGGYTSDVNYFISQNGLLMSQSQFDALVSFGYNVGSSYWRGYGSCYVRTVILNTVVPPSDLSSSNAYSGKVTSTTLTMYSDHASSSSSVGSLSEGNSVKIVGYWRDDSTKHAWYKVTASGKTGWVRAGDVAFSDTSGLTRDLSYVDAYTFGSNLLDWHVAGGRCYIGLYYRRLAEAKVFSYANYSEASPSSGNYKVNTYGYDVPTCL
;
A
#
# COMPACT_ATOMS: atom_id res chain seq x y z
N MET A 1 26.72 -66.48 -62.61
CA MET A 1 25.63 -66.62 -63.63
C MET A 1 24.68 -67.71 -63.13
N MET A 2 23.34 -67.68 -63.28
CA MET A 2 22.46 -66.67 -63.92
C MET A 2 20.94 -66.82 -63.57
N SER A 3 20.24 -65.68 -63.44
CA SER A 3 18.98 -65.28 -64.12
C SER A 3 17.52 -65.63 -63.70
N PHE A 4 16.68 -64.56 -63.84
CA PHE A 4 15.22 -64.47 -64.10
C PHE A 4 14.23 -64.87 -62.97
N SER A 5 12.94 -64.45 -62.91
CA SER A 5 11.99 -63.62 -63.73
C SER A 5 10.79 -63.16 -62.85
N VAL A 6 9.65 -62.51 -63.22
CA VAL A 6 9.12 -61.44 -64.13
C VAL A 6 7.57 -61.45 -63.93
N ARG A 7 6.72 -60.41 -63.81
CA ARG A 7 6.71 -58.93 -63.58
C ARG A 7 5.37 -58.58 -62.85
N LYS A 8 5.13 -57.33 -62.37
CA LYS A 8 3.96 -56.92 -61.50
C LYS A 8 3.56 -55.44 -61.76
N GLY A 9 2.38 -54.86 -61.47
CA GLY A 9 1.02 -55.36 -61.06
C GLY A 9 0.63 -55.16 -59.57
N GLY A 10 -0.48 -54.53 -59.13
CA GLY A 10 -1.50 -53.64 -59.77
C GLY A 10 -2.99 -53.94 -59.42
N LYS A 11 -3.72 -53.07 -58.65
CA LYS A 11 -5.19 -53.00 -58.26
C LYS A 11 -5.38 -51.88 -57.18
N ARG A 12 -6.52 -51.39 -56.61
CA ARG A 12 -8.03 -51.48 -56.57
C ARG A 12 -8.54 -50.18 -55.79
N ALA A 13 -9.76 -49.84 -55.30
CA ALA A 13 -11.25 -50.06 -55.42
C ALA A 13 -11.95 -49.15 -54.32
N ALA A 14 -13.28 -48.91 -54.15
CA ALA A 14 -14.52 -48.78 -54.96
C ALA A 14 -15.74 -48.37 -54.04
N ALA A 15 -17.00 -48.39 -54.53
CA ALA A 15 -18.34 -48.26 -53.82
C ALA A 15 -19.12 -46.90 -53.85
N LEU A 16 -20.43 -46.91 -53.49
CA LEU A 16 -21.50 -46.02 -54.02
C LEU A 16 -22.82 -45.88 -53.16
N LEU A 17 -23.57 -44.77 -53.37
CA LEU A 17 -25.06 -44.53 -53.38
C LEU A 17 -26.01 -44.52 -52.13
N LEU A 18 -26.72 -43.38 -51.97
CA LEU A 18 -28.21 -43.13 -51.94
C LEU A 18 -29.23 -43.70 -50.89
N SER A 19 -30.03 -42.78 -50.28
CA SER A 19 -31.53 -42.76 -50.18
C SER A 19 -32.26 -42.63 -48.80
N LEU A 20 -33.18 -41.64 -48.76
CA LEU A 20 -34.55 -41.57 -48.20
C LEU A 20 -34.97 -41.63 -46.69
N LEU A 21 -35.75 -40.58 -46.33
CA LEU A 21 -37.00 -40.51 -45.52
C LEU A 21 -37.01 -40.11 -44.02
N LEU A 22 -38.09 -39.38 -43.67
CA LEU A 22 -38.48 -38.74 -42.40
C LEU A 22 -38.88 -39.72 -41.27
N THR A 23 -38.68 -39.32 -39.99
CA THR A 23 -39.78 -38.86 -39.09
C THR A 23 -39.26 -38.16 -37.81
N ALA A 24 -39.69 -36.90 -37.63
CA ALA A 24 -40.06 -36.14 -36.41
C ALA A 24 -39.38 -36.32 -35.02
N SER A 25 -39.35 -35.20 -34.29
CA SER A 25 -38.98 -34.99 -32.87
C SER A 25 -37.47 -34.98 -32.57
N VAL A 26 -36.90 -34.01 -31.84
CA VAL A 26 -37.50 -32.90 -31.05
C VAL A 26 -37.10 -31.55 -31.67
N CYS A 27 -37.94 -30.51 -31.53
CA CYS A 27 -37.57 -29.15 -31.91
C CYS A 27 -36.46 -28.61 -30.98
N PRO A 28 -35.28 -28.18 -31.48
CA PRO A 28 -34.70 -26.96 -30.91
C PRO A 28 -35.70 -25.83 -31.17
N LEU A 29 -35.92 -24.94 -30.20
CA LEU A 29 -36.61 -23.70 -30.52
C LEU A 29 -35.71 -22.95 -31.51
N ALA A 30 -36.21 -22.73 -32.72
CA ALA A 30 -35.74 -21.61 -33.50
C ALA A 30 -36.15 -20.36 -32.71
N ALA A 31 -35.20 -19.82 -31.93
CA ALA A 31 -35.34 -18.49 -31.37
C ALA A 31 -35.49 -17.56 -32.58
N TYR A 32 -36.71 -17.04 -32.79
CA TYR A 32 -36.90 -15.91 -33.67
C TYR A 32 -36.06 -14.78 -33.07
N ALA A 33 -34.95 -14.45 -33.72
CA ALA A 33 -34.36 -13.13 -33.54
C ALA A 33 -35.48 -12.13 -33.86
N GLU A 34 -35.82 -11.26 -32.91
CA GLU A 34 -36.88 -10.28 -33.12
C GLU A 34 -36.48 -9.41 -34.33
N GLU A 35 -37.29 -9.43 -35.39
CA GLU A 35 -37.07 -8.62 -36.61
C GLU A 35 -37.16 -7.13 -36.22
N THR A 36 -36.03 -6.59 -35.77
CA THR A 36 -35.98 -5.33 -35.05
C THR A 36 -35.94 -4.19 -36.06
N SER A 37 -36.98 -3.35 -36.05
CA SER A 37 -37.02 -2.15 -36.88
C SER A 37 -35.85 -1.24 -36.50
N ALA A 38 -35.16 -0.67 -37.49
CA ALA A 38 -33.96 0.12 -37.27
C ALA A 38 -33.80 1.21 -38.34
N LYS A 39 -32.83 2.10 -38.15
CA LYS A 39 -32.42 3.09 -39.15
C LYS A 39 -30.90 3.13 -39.30
N THR A 40 -30.42 3.45 -40.51
CA THR A 40 -29.02 3.82 -40.72
C THR A 40 -28.70 5.16 -40.06
N THR A 41 -27.52 5.31 -39.46
CA THR A 41 -27.08 6.55 -38.81
C THR A 41 -26.25 7.48 -39.71
N GLU A 42 -25.84 6.99 -40.89
CA GLU A 42 -25.11 7.73 -41.92
C GLU A 42 -25.24 7.03 -43.29
N TYR A 43 -24.50 7.49 -44.30
CA TYR A 43 -24.43 6.82 -45.60
C TYR A 43 -23.58 5.55 -45.54
N VAL A 44 -24.20 4.38 -45.74
CA VAL A 44 -23.56 3.09 -45.44
C VAL A 44 -23.71 2.05 -46.56
N ASN A 45 -22.68 1.24 -46.76
CA ASN A 45 -22.68 0.14 -47.74
C ASN A 45 -23.43 -1.09 -47.19
N LEU A 46 -24.45 -1.54 -47.92
CA LEU A 46 -25.08 -2.85 -47.72
C LEU A 46 -24.24 -3.92 -48.43
N ARG A 47 -23.66 -4.87 -47.68
CA ARG A 47 -22.69 -5.85 -48.23
C ARG A 47 -23.27 -7.25 -48.45
N SER A 48 -22.58 -8.06 -49.25
CA SER A 48 -22.94 -9.46 -49.50
C SER A 48 -22.67 -10.40 -48.32
N GLY A 49 -21.73 -10.05 -47.43
CA GLY A 49 -21.37 -10.80 -46.22
C GLY A 49 -20.80 -9.89 -45.11
N PRO A 50 -20.56 -10.42 -43.90
CA PRO A 50 -20.09 -9.67 -42.74
C PRO A 50 -18.58 -9.37 -42.84
N GLY A 51 -18.22 -8.22 -43.41
CA GLY A 51 -16.83 -7.75 -43.50
C GLY A 51 -16.60 -6.73 -44.62
N THR A 52 -15.55 -5.92 -44.52
CA THR A 52 -15.19 -4.90 -45.52
C THR A 52 -14.67 -5.49 -46.84
N ASN A 53 -14.29 -6.76 -46.84
CA ASN A 53 -13.84 -7.57 -47.97
C ASN A 53 -14.97 -8.16 -48.82
N TYR A 54 -16.24 -8.08 -48.38
CA TYR A 54 -17.40 -8.55 -49.13
C TYR A 54 -17.96 -7.45 -50.04
N ASP A 55 -18.39 -7.82 -51.25
CA ASP A 55 -18.93 -6.88 -52.26
C ASP A 55 -20.06 -5.99 -51.72
N SER A 56 -20.04 -4.71 -52.12
CA SER A 56 -21.15 -3.80 -51.86
C SER A 56 -22.29 -4.05 -52.85
N LYS A 57 -23.49 -4.31 -52.32
CA LYS A 57 -24.75 -4.40 -53.07
C LYS A 57 -25.38 -3.02 -53.31
N GLY A 58 -24.85 -1.96 -52.70
CA GLY A 58 -25.35 -0.59 -52.82
C GLY A 58 -25.09 0.25 -51.57
N VAL A 59 -25.31 1.55 -51.68
CA VAL A 59 -25.22 2.51 -50.56
C VAL A 59 -26.63 2.92 -50.14
N LEU A 60 -26.91 2.83 -48.84
CA LEU A 60 -28.11 3.38 -48.21
C LEU A 60 -27.81 4.78 -47.68
N ALA A 61 -28.76 5.70 -47.77
CA ALA A 61 -28.62 7.05 -47.21
C ALA A 61 -28.81 7.04 -45.68
N GLU A 62 -28.38 8.12 -45.02
CA GLU A 62 -28.68 8.36 -43.60
C GLU A 62 -30.19 8.32 -43.31
N GLY A 63 -30.59 7.76 -42.16
CA GLY A 63 -31.98 7.68 -41.71
C GLY A 63 -32.85 6.65 -42.44
N THR A 64 -32.28 5.86 -43.36
CA THR A 64 -32.98 4.80 -44.11
C THR A 64 -33.49 3.73 -43.15
N SER A 65 -34.80 3.48 -43.16
CA SER A 65 -35.40 2.39 -42.37
C SER A 65 -35.03 1.01 -42.93
N ILE A 66 -34.58 0.15 -42.03
CA ILE A 66 -34.18 -1.24 -42.28
C ILE A 66 -34.74 -2.14 -41.17
N THR A 67 -34.68 -3.46 -41.36
CA THR A 67 -34.99 -4.45 -40.33
C THR A 67 -33.75 -5.28 -40.05
N VAL A 68 -33.33 -5.38 -38.80
CA VAL A 68 -32.24 -6.28 -38.38
C VAL A 68 -32.82 -7.68 -38.16
N THR A 69 -32.17 -8.69 -38.74
CA THR A 69 -32.65 -10.09 -38.75
C THR A 69 -31.70 -11.07 -38.06
N ASP A 70 -30.43 -10.68 -37.84
CA ASP A 70 -29.47 -11.43 -37.04
C ASP A 70 -28.40 -10.48 -36.47
N THR A 71 -28.10 -10.64 -35.18
CA THR A 71 -27.07 -9.90 -34.42
C THR A 71 -25.98 -10.81 -33.86
N SER A 72 -25.95 -12.09 -34.26
CA SER A 72 -24.98 -13.11 -33.80
C SER A 72 -23.50 -12.74 -34.06
N ASN A 73 -23.26 -11.87 -35.04
CA ASN A 73 -21.98 -11.18 -35.23
C ASN A 73 -22.08 -9.75 -34.65
N SER A 74 -21.28 -9.45 -33.63
CA SER A 74 -21.30 -8.16 -32.91
C SER A 74 -20.93 -6.95 -33.77
N GLU A 75 -20.14 -7.16 -34.83
CA GLU A 75 -19.66 -6.11 -35.72
C GLU A 75 -20.51 -5.94 -36.98
N TRP A 76 -21.16 -6.99 -37.49
CA TRP A 76 -21.87 -6.97 -38.77
C TRP A 76 -23.24 -7.65 -38.67
N TYR A 77 -24.28 -6.85 -38.50
CA TYR A 77 -25.65 -7.36 -38.42
C TYR A 77 -26.19 -7.73 -39.79
N ALA A 78 -26.93 -8.85 -39.86
CA ALA A 78 -27.71 -9.19 -41.04
C ALA A 78 -28.96 -8.33 -41.07
N VAL A 79 -29.25 -7.73 -42.22
CA VAL A 79 -30.35 -6.79 -42.39
C VAL A 79 -31.17 -7.06 -43.65
N LYS A 80 -32.42 -6.63 -43.59
CA LYS A 80 -33.46 -6.73 -44.59
C LYS A 80 -33.93 -5.31 -44.92
N THR A 81 -33.92 -4.97 -46.20
CA THR A 81 -34.18 -3.63 -46.72
C THR A 81 -35.15 -3.69 -47.91
N SER A 82 -35.64 -2.54 -48.37
CA SER A 82 -36.41 -2.45 -49.62
C SER A 82 -35.62 -2.88 -50.87
N ALA A 83 -34.28 -2.90 -50.80
CA ALA A 83 -33.39 -3.39 -51.86
C ALA A 83 -32.97 -4.87 -51.69
N GLY A 84 -33.52 -5.58 -50.69
CA GLY A 84 -33.18 -6.97 -50.37
C GLY A 84 -32.34 -7.12 -49.10
N THR A 85 -31.69 -8.29 -48.94
CA THR A 85 -30.92 -8.65 -47.74
C THR A 85 -29.41 -8.51 -47.94
N GLY A 86 -28.70 -8.21 -46.85
CA GLY A 86 -27.24 -8.08 -46.81
C GLY A 86 -26.76 -7.81 -45.38
N TYR A 87 -25.52 -7.36 -45.25
CA TYR A 87 -24.90 -7.04 -43.95
C TYR A 87 -24.52 -5.56 -43.87
N ILE A 88 -24.66 -4.98 -42.69
CA ILE A 88 -24.25 -3.60 -42.38
C ILE A 88 -23.42 -3.62 -41.08
N PHE A 89 -22.35 -2.83 -41.03
CA PHE A 89 -21.48 -2.70 -39.85
C PHE A 89 -22.29 -2.05 -38.72
N SER A 90 -22.34 -2.70 -37.55
CA SER A 90 -23.35 -2.48 -36.50
C SER A 90 -23.35 -1.06 -35.94
N GLN A 91 -22.19 -0.39 -35.89
CA GLN A 91 -22.07 1.00 -35.45
C GLN A 91 -22.90 1.99 -36.29
N TYR A 92 -23.28 1.62 -37.52
CA TYR A 92 -24.07 2.44 -38.42
C TYR A 92 -25.59 2.19 -38.33
N ILE A 93 -26.05 1.42 -37.32
CA ILE A 93 -27.43 0.98 -37.16
C ILE A 93 -28.00 1.44 -35.81
N ALA A 94 -29.04 2.27 -35.85
CA ALA A 94 -29.87 2.58 -34.68
C ALA A 94 -31.05 1.61 -34.60
N LEU A 95 -30.98 0.65 -33.67
CA LEU A 95 -32.09 -0.26 -33.35
C LEU A 95 -33.25 0.51 -32.70
N GLY A 96 -34.48 0.25 -33.16
CA GLY A 96 -35.73 0.78 -32.63
C GLY A 96 -36.53 -0.29 -31.91
N GLY A 97 -36.32 -0.39 -30.60
CA GLY A 97 -37.02 -1.28 -29.68
C GLY A 97 -37.39 -0.58 -28.36
N SER A 98 -38.41 -1.07 -27.67
CA SER A 98 -39.00 -0.40 -26.50
C SER A 98 -38.17 -0.57 -25.22
N GLY A 99 -37.18 0.31 -25.02
CA GLY A 99 -36.31 0.27 -23.85
C GLY A 99 -37.01 0.59 -22.51
N SER A 100 -36.38 0.17 -21.41
CA SER A 100 -36.89 0.35 -20.04
C SER A 100 -36.46 1.69 -19.43
N SER A 101 -37.37 2.38 -18.75
CA SER A 101 -37.06 3.64 -18.07
C SER A 101 -36.15 3.44 -16.86
N ALA A 102 -35.08 4.23 -16.76
CA ALA A 102 -34.13 4.23 -15.66
C ALA A 102 -33.69 5.66 -15.29
N LYS A 103 -32.95 5.78 -14.18
CA LYS A 103 -32.20 7.00 -13.85
C LYS A 103 -30.75 6.67 -13.53
N THR A 104 -29.85 7.59 -13.86
CA THR A 104 -28.46 7.52 -13.38
C THR A 104 -28.42 7.70 -11.85
N THR A 105 -27.57 6.95 -11.16
CA THR A 105 -27.33 7.12 -9.70
C THR A 105 -26.25 8.16 -9.43
N GLU A 106 -25.21 8.21 -10.25
CA GLU A 106 -24.08 9.14 -10.15
C GLU A 106 -23.78 9.82 -11.51
N TYR A 107 -22.70 10.62 -11.57
CA TYR A 107 -22.21 11.22 -12.81
C TYR A 107 -21.50 10.17 -13.66
N VAL A 108 -22.12 9.70 -14.74
CA VAL A 108 -21.66 8.58 -15.57
C VAL A 108 -21.28 9.00 -16.99
N ASN A 109 -20.24 8.40 -17.55
CA ASN A 109 -19.86 8.62 -18.96
C ASN A 109 -20.80 7.85 -19.90
N LEU A 110 -21.44 8.56 -20.82
CA LEU A 110 -22.09 7.98 -21.99
C LEU A 110 -21.02 7.74 -23.07
N ARG A 111 -20.71 6.48 -23.38
CA ARG A 111 -19.62 6.09 -24.28
C ARG A 111 -20.09 5.65 -25.65
N SER A 112 -19.17 5.60 -26.61
CA SER A 112 -19.40 5.09 -27.97
C SER A 112 -19.53 3.57 -28.06
N GLY A 113 -19.07 2.82 -27.07
CA GLY A 113 -19.17 1.37 -26.97
C GLY A 113 -19.09 0.87 -25.52
N PRO A 114 -19.36 -0.42 -25.27
CA PRO A 114 -19.40 -1.01 -23.94
C PRO A 114 -17.99 -1.28 -23.39
N GLY A 115 -17.42 -0.30 -22.69
CA GLY A 115 -16.10 -0.42 -22.04
C GLY A 115 -15.42 0.91 -21.77
N THR A 116 -14.45 0.94 -20.85
CA THR A 116 -13.71 2.16 -20.47
C THR A 116 -12.75 2.68 -21.54
N SER A 117 -12.37 1.83 -22.50
CA SER A 117 -11.54 2.16 -23.68
C SER A 117 -12.31 2.94 -24.76
N TYR A 118 -13.64 2.82 -24.81
CA TYR A 118 -14.44 3.52 -25.82
C TYR A 118 -14.58 5.02 -25.50
N SER A 119 -14.53 5.86 -26.53
CA SER A 119 -14.59 7.32 -26.40
C SER A 119 -15.86 7.78 -25.66
N SER A 120 -15.72 8.76 -24.76
CA SER A 120 -16.88 9.37 -24.09
C SER A 120 -17.55 10.39 -25.03
N LYS A 121 -18.86 10.18 -25.28
CA LYS A 121 -19.73 11.14 -25.96
C LYS A 121 -20.16 12.28 -25.02
N GLY A 122 -20.01 12.11 -23.71
CA GLY A 122 -20.32 13.12 -22.69
C GLY A 122 -20.52 12.51 -21.30
N VAL A 123 -20.44 13.34 -20.26
CA VAL A 123 -20.79 12.94 -18.89
C VAL A 123 -22.24 13.34 -18.61
N ILE A 124 -23.04 12.39 -18.12
CA ILE A 124 -24.46 12.56 -17.82
C ILE A 124 -24.63 12.62 -16.30
N ALA A 125 -25.36 13.62 -15.82
CA ALA A 125 -25.48 13.92 -14.39
C ALA A 125 -26.27 12.85 -13.63
N SER A 126 -26.01 12.73 -12.32
CA SER A 126 -26.83 11.95 -11.39
C SER A 126 -28.33 12.34 -11.48
N GLY A 127 -29.22 11.36 -11.36
CA GLY A 127 -30.68 11.56 -11.41
C GLY A 127 -31.27 11.79 -12.81
N THR A 128 -30.44 11.85 -13.86
CA THR A 128 -30.90 12.02 -15.25
C THR A 128 -31.77 10.84 -15.67
N ALA A 129 -32.95 11.11 -16.21
CA ALA A 129 -33.82 10.09 -16.79
C ALA A 129 -33.26 9.60 -18.13
N ILE A 130 -33.11 8.28 -18.26
CA ILE A 130 -32.58 7.60 -19.44
C ILE A 130 -33.47 6.39 -19.79
N THR A 131 -33.42 5.96 -21.05
CA THR A 131 -34.06 4.74 -21.51
C THR A 131 -32.99 3.69 -21.79
N VAL A 132 -33.03 2.55 -21.10
CA VAL A 132 -32.11 1.42 -21.32
C VAL A 132 -32.63 0.59 -22.48
N THR A 133 -31.90 0.57 -23.59
CA THR A 133 -32.30 -0.04 -24.86
C THR A 133 -31.68 -1.42 -25.09
N ASP A 134 -30.59 -1.77 -24.40
CA ASP A 134 -30.03 -3.12 -24.38
C ASP A 134 -29.30 -3.40 -23.05
N THR A 135 -29.44 -4.62 -22.54
CA THR A 135 -28.76 -5.17 -21.35
C THR A 135 -28.02 -6.48 -21.64
N SER A 136 -27.75 -6.80 -22.91
CA SER A 136 -27.02 -8.00 -23.34
C SER A 136 -25.61 -8.10 -22.74
N ASN A 137 -24.96 -6.96 -22.53
CA ASN A 137 -23.74 -6.83 -21.74
C ASN A 137 -24.11 -6.51 -20.28
N SER A 138 -23.63 -7.32 -19.33
CA SER A 138 -23.96 -7.20 -17.91
C SER A 138 -23.38 -5.95 -17.22
N GLU A 139 -22.28 -5.42 -17.73
CA GLU A 139 -21.53 -4.30 -17.16
C GLU A 139 -21.80 -2.97 -17.86
N TRP A 140 -22.21 -2.98 -19.13
CA TRP A 140 -22.41 -1.78 -19.95
C TRP A 140 -23.71 -1.85 -20.75
N TYR A 141 -24.75 -1.20 -20.23
CA TYR A 141 -26.05 -1.13 -20.91
C TYR A 141 -26.02 -0.10 -22.04
N ALA A 142 -26.67 -0.42 -23.16
CA ALA A 142 -26.96 0.59 -24.19
C ALA A 142 -28.13 1.45 -23.71
N VAL A 143 -28.01 2.77 -23.87
CA VAL A 143 -28.98 3.74 -23.36
C VAL A 143 -29.23 4.88 -24.34
N GLN A 144 -30.42 5.46 -24.26
CA GLN A 144 -30.84 6.67 -24.96
C GLN A 144 -31.26 7.76 -23.97
N LEU A 145 -30.81 8.99 -24.23
CA LEU A 145 -31.22 10.19 -23.50
C LEU A 145 -32.53 10.78 -24.07
N SER A 146 -33.20 11.62 -23.29
CA SER A 146 -34.43 12.33 -23.69
C SER A 146 -34.26 13.26 -24.91
N ASN A 147 -33.02 13.64 -25.27
CA ASN A 147 -32.71 14.38 -26.50
C ASN A 147 -32.43 13.47 -27.73
N GLY A 148 -32.63 12.16 -27.61
CA GLY A 148 -32.40 11.16 -28.65
C GLY A 148 -30.98 10.60 -28.73
N THR A 149 -29.99 11.17 -28.01
CA THR A 149 -28.58 10.72 -28.06
C THR A 149 -28.42 9.31 -27.49
N THR A 150 -27.71 8.44 -28.22
CA THR A 150 -27.46 7.03 -27.84
C THR A 150 -25.99 6.76 -27.50
N GLY A 151 -25.74 5.77 -26.64
CA GLY A 151 -24.42 5.28 -26.28
C GLY A 151 -24.49 4.22 -25.18
N TYR A 152 -23.36 3.91 -24.54
CA TYR A 152 -23.28 2.91 -23.48
C TYR A 152 -22.94 3.55 -22.13
N MET A 153 -23.54 3.06 -21.05
CA MET A 153 -23.29 3.48 -19.67
C MET A 153 -23.01 2.26 -18.79
N PHE A 154 -22.14 2.41 -17.79
CA PHE A 154 -21.81 1.34 -16.85
C PHE A 154 -23.03 1.04 -15.95
N SER A 155 -23.41 -0.23 -15.84
CA SER A 155 -24.70 -0.68 -15.28
C SER A 155 -24.84 -0.40 -13.78
N GLU A 156 -23.74 -0.39 -13.03
CA GLU A 156 -23.72 -0.02 -11.60
C GLU A 156 -24.23 1.41 -11.35
N TYR A 157 -24.06 2.30 -12.34
CA TYR A 157 -24.54 3.69 -12.26
C TYR A 157 -25.97 3.88 -12.79
N ILE A 158 -26.72 2.80 -13.06
CA ILE A 158 -28.07 2.82 -13.63
C ILE A 158 -29.08 2.16 -12.69
N LYS A 159 -30.06 2.95 -12.22
CA LYS A 159 -31.20 2.45 -11.43
C LYS A 159 -32.45 2.31 -12.31
N MET A 160 -32.79 1.07 -12.65
CA MET A 160 -34.02 0.72 -13.36
C MET A 160 -35.26 1.13 -12.56
N SER A 161 -36.22 1.81 -13.19
CA SER A 161 -37.49 2.19 -12.55
C SER A 161 -38.49 1.04 -12.68
N GLY A 162 -38.28 -0.04 -11.91
CA GLY A 162 -38.95 -1.33 -12.17
C GLY A 162 -39.08 -2.31 -10.99
N SER A 163 -39.06 -1.85 -9.73
CA SER A 163 -39.57 -2.65 -8.60
C SER A 163 -40.08 -1.74 -7.47
N SER A 164 -41.07 -2.21 -6.71
CA SER A 164 -41.90 -1.44 -5.77
C SER A 164 -41.10 -0.72 -4.66
N SER A 165 -41.55 0.43 -4.14
CA SER A 165 -42.95 0.80 -3.88
C SER A 165 -43.27 2.31 -4.04
N SER A 166 -44.59 2.61 -3.97
CA SER A 166 -45.25 3.92 -4.13
C SER A 166 -44.74 5.03 -3.18
N SER A 167 -44.96 6.33 -3.41
CA SER A 167 -46.02 6.96 -4.21
C SER A 167 -45.67 8.33 -4.83
N SER A 168 -46.46 8.68 -5.86
CA SER A 168 -46.61 9.94 -6.61
C SER A 168 -46.27 11.29 -5.94
N GLU A 169 -45.64 12.19 -6.70
CA GLU A 169 -46.22 13.53 -6.99
C GLU A 169 -45.66 14.16 -8.30
N SER A 170 -46.02 15.42 -8.58
CA SER A 170 -46.22 16.01 -9.93
C SER A 170 -45.00 16.69 -10.60
N GLU A 171 -45.16 17.07 -11.87
CA GLU A 171 -44.20 17.89 -12.64
C GLU A 171 -44.04 19.32 -12.11
N SER A 172 -42.83 19.89 -12.23
CA SER A 172 -42.62 21.33 -12.48
C SER A 172 -41.23 21.58 -13.11
N ALA A 173 -41.10 22.69 -13.87
CA ALA A 173 -39.86 23.06 -14.56
C ALA A 173 -38.82 23.72 -13.63
N PRO A 174 -37.51 23.72 -13.97
CA PRO A 174 -36.44 24.04 -13.02
C PRO A 174 -36.20 25.54 -12.81
N SER A 175 -35.96 25.93 -11.56
CA SER A 175 -35.42 27.24 -11.17
C SER A 175 -33.96 27.10 -10.72
N THR A 176 -33.01 27.55 -11.54
CA THR A 176 -31.58 27.62 -11.19
C THR A 176 -31.25 28.94 -10.50
N GLU A 177 -30.89 28.92 -9.22
CA GLU A 177 -30.38 30.10 -8.53
C GLU A 177 -28.94 30.43 -8.98
N SER A 178 -28.83 31.32 -9.97
CA SER A 178 -27.54 31.82 -10.44
C SER A 178 -27.05 32.98 -9.56
N THR A 179 -25.97 32.78 -8.78
CA THR A 179 -25.48 33.80 -7.83
C THR A 179 -24.35 34.66 -8.42
N ALA A 180 -24.38 35.97 -8.19
CA ALA A 180 -23.28 36.87 -8.54
C ALA A 180 -22.05 36.62 -7.64
N ALA A 181 -20.86 36.70 -8.22
CA ALA A 181 -19.60 36.55 -7.50
C ALA A 181 -18.43 37.30 -8.17
N GLU A 182 -17.32 37.42 -7.45
CA GLU A 182 -16.03 37.93 -7.95
C GLU A 182 -14.90 36.96 -7.60
N THR A 183 -13.83 36.95 -8.39
CA THR A 183 -12.61 36.19 -8.07
C THR A 183 -11.78 36.87 -6.99
N THR A 184 -11.16 36.09 -6.10
CA THR A 184 -10.24 36.64 -5.08
C THR A 184 -8.81 36.83 -5.59
N GLU A 185 -8.39 36.04 -6.58
CA GLU A 185 -7.03 36.07 -7.15
C GLU A 185 -7.02 35.69 -8.63
N TYR A 186 -5.83 35.60 -9.25
CA TYR A 186 -5.67 35.12 -10.61
C TYR A 186 -5.96 33.61 -10.69
N VAL A 187 -6.93 33.21 -11.50
CA VAL A 187 -7.45 31.83 -11.47
C VAL A 187 -7.74 31.27 -12.87
N ASN A 188 -7.51 29.97 -13.04
CA ASN A 188 -7.82 29.24 -14.26
C ASN A 188 -9.30 28.86 -14.32
N VAL A 189 -9.97 29.19 -15.42
CA VAL A 189 -11.32 28.69 -15.74
C VAL A 189 -11.16 27.39 -16.51
N ARG A 190 -11.58 26.26 -15.95
CA ARG A 190 -11.30 24.93 -16.50
C ARG A 190 -12.50 24.30 -17.23
N SER A 191 -12.23 23.30 -18.05
CA SER A 191 -13.25 22.51 -18.76
C SER A 191 -14.07 21.59 -17.85
N GLY A 192 -13.57 21.26 -16.65
CA GLY A 192 -14.26 20.46 -15.64
C GLY A 192 -13.76 20.74 -14.21
N PRO A 193 -14.43 20.17 -13.20
CA PRO A 193 -14.15 20.41 -11.79
C PRO A 193 -12.91 19.63 -11.29
N GLY A 194 -11.70 20.14 -11.60
CA GLY A 194 -10.44 19.54 -11.15
C GLY A 194 -9.20 20.15 -11.80
N THR A 195 -8.03 19.99 -11.18
CA THR A 195 -6.75 20.50 -11.70
C THR A 195 -6.23 19.78 -12.95
N ASN A 196 -6.72 18.55 -13.18
CA ASN A 196 -6.45 17.71 -14.35
C ASN A 196 -7.23 18.14 -15.61
N TYR A 197 -8.29 18.95 -15.48
CA TYR A 197 -9.06 19.45 -16.63
C TYR A 197 -8.35 20.61 -17.32
N SER A 198 -8.40 20.65 -18.65
CA SER A 198 -7.79 21.69 -19.48
C SER A 198 -8.26 23.09 -19.10
N SER A 199 -7.33 24.05 -19.06
CA SER A 199 -7.67 25.46 -18.86
C SER A 199 -8.23 26.07 -20.14
N LYS A 200 -9.36 26.77 -20.03
CA LYS A 200 -9.95 27.61 -21.07
C LYS A 200 -9.42 29.06 -21.04
N GLY A 201 -8.62 29.40 -20.03
CA GLY A 201 -8.03 30.73 -19.84
C GLY A 201 -7.81 31.08 -18.37
N VAL A 202 -6.99 32.10 -18.13
CA VAL A 202 -6.77 32.70 -16.80
C VAL A 202 -7.55 34.02 -16.72
N ILE A 203 -8.25 34.24 -15.61
CA ILE A 203 -8.92 35.50 -15.29
C ILE A 203 -8.28 36.14 -14.05
N ALA A 204 -8.29 37.48 -13.96
CA ALA A 204 -7.63 38.24 -12.90
C ALA A 204 -8.42 38.25 -11.59
N SER A 205 -7.78 38.68 -10.49
CA SER A 205 -8.46 39.04 -9.23
C SER A 205 -9.51 40.13 -9.47
N GLY A 206 -10.64 40.08 -8.75
CA GLY A 206 -11.75 41.02 -8.87
C GLY A 206 -12.61 40.87 -10.14
N THR A 207 -12.41 39.81 -10.93
CA THR A 207 -13.22 39.56 -12.13
C THR A 207 -14.62 39.10 -11.73
N SER A 208 -15.64 39.88 -12.09
CA SER A 208 -17.05 39.53 -11.84
C SER A 208 -17.51 38.38 -12.73
N LEU A 209 -18.25 37.44 -12.16
CA LEU A 209 -18.81 36.27 -12.83
C LEU A 209 -20.15 35.85 -12.20
N THR A 210 -20.82 34.88 -12.82
CA THR A 210 -22.00 34.24 -12.25
C THR A 210 -21.71 32.78 -11.93
N VAL A 211 -21.98 32.36 -10.69
CA VAL A 211 -21.97 30.95 -10.29
C VAL A 211 -23.31 30.32 -10.72
N THR A 212 -23.25 29.23 -11.47
CA THR A 212 -24.42 28.55 -12.05
C THR A 212 -24.70 27.18 -11.45
N ASP A 213 -23.72 26.57 -10.77
CA ASP A 213 -23.89 25.36 -9.96
C ASP A 213 -22.86 25.31 -8.83
N ARG A 214 -23.27 24.77 -7.69
CA ARG A 214 -22.52 24.61 -6.43
C ARG A 214 -22.62 23.19 -5.87
N SER A 215 -23.17 22.22 -6.62
CA SER A 215 -23.34 20.84 -6.17
C SER A 215 -22.00 20.16 -5.85
N ASN A 216 -20.93 20.55 -6.53
CA ASN A 216 -19.56 20.23 -6.17
C ASN A 216 -19.04 21.29 -5.19
N SER A 217 -18.66 20.86 -3.98
CA SER A 217 -18.20 21.72 -2.88
C SER A 217 -16.87 22.42 -3.18
N GLU A 218 -16.01 21.79 -3.97
CA GLU A 218 -14.65 22.25 -4.28
C GLU A 218 -14.56 23.04 -5.59
N TRP A 219 -15.43 22.80 -6.58
CA TRP A 219 -15.36 23.46 -7.89
C TRP A 219 -16.74 23.91 -8.35
N TYR A 220 -16.98 25.22 -8.37
CA TYR A 220 -18.26 25.77 -8.82
C TYR A 220 -18.28 25.91 -10.34
N ALA A 221 -19.43 25.61 -10.95
CA ALA A 221 -19.67 25.94 -12.35
C ALA A 221 -19.92 27.44 -12.47
N VAL A 222 -19.30 28.08 -13.45
CA VAL A 222 -19.35 29.53 -13.64
C VAL A 222 -19.61 29.92 -15.09
N LYS A 223 -20.18 31.10 -15.26
CA LYS A 223 -20.32 31.81 -16.53
C LYS A 223 -19.69 33.20 -16.43
N LEU A 224 -18.85 33.54 -17.40
CA LEU A 224 -18.23 34.86 -17.54
C LEU A 224 -19.14 35.81 -18.33
N SER A 225 -18.88 37.12 -18.20
CA SER A 225 -19.59 38.18 -18.93
C SER A 225 -19.48 38.07 -20.45
N ASN A 226 -18.39 37.47 -20.97
CA ASN A 226 -18.21 37.18 -22.39
C ASN A 226 -18.95 35.91 -22.88
N GLY A 227 -19.76 35.27 -22.02
CA GLY A 227 -20.53 34.07 -22.33
C GLY A 227 -19.80 32.74 -22.07
N THR A 228 -18.49 32.75 -21.84
CA THR A 228 -17.69 31.53 -21.60
C THR A 228 -18.13 30.80 -20.33
N THR A 229 -18.35 29.49 -20.42
CA THR A 229 -18.67 28.61 -19.29
C THR A 229 -17.53 27.66 -18.94
N GLY A 230 -17.39 27.35 -17.65
CA GLY A 230 -16.37 26.42 -17.15
C GLY A 230 -16.45 26.27 -15.62
N TYR A 231 -15.40 25.75 -15.01
CA TYR A 231 -15.33 25.51 -13.57
C TYR A 231 -14.17 26.29 -12.95
N ILE A 232 -14.39 26.83 -11.75
CA ILE A 232 -13.38 27.50 -10.93
C ILE A 232 -13.40 26.88 -9.53
N PHE A 233 -12.22 26.66 -8.97
CA PHE A 233 -12.05 26.12 -7.61
C PHE A 233 -12.63 27.09 -6.59
N SER A 234 -13.59 26.63 -5.78
CA SER A 234 -14.53 27.44 -5.00
C SER A 234 -13.85 28.37 -4.00
N LYS A 235 -12.66 27.99 -3.48
CA LYS A 235 -11.86 28.84 -2.59
C LYS A 235 -11.42 30.17 -3.23
N TYR A 236 -11.45 30.28 -4.56
CA TYR A 236 -11.07 31.48 -5.31
C TYR A 236 -12.28 32.36 -5.69
N ILE A 237 -13.49 32.03 -5.23
CA ILE A 237 -14.75 32.70 -5.59
C ILE A 237 -15.40 33.30 -4.35
N LYS A 238 -15.57 34.62 -4.34
CA LYS A 238 -16.32 35.36 -3.32
C LYS A 238 -17.70 35.72 -3.85
N ILE A 239 -18.75 35.14 -3.26
CA ILE A 239 -20.14 35.45 -3.60
C ILE A 239 -20.46 36.90 -3.20
N THR A 240 -21.04 37.69 -4.10
CA THR A 240 -21.28 39.13 -3.94
C THR A 240 -22.77 39.47 -3.83
N SER A 241 -23.36 39.16 -2.67
CA SER A 241 -24.74 39.54 -2.35
C SER A 241 -24.87 41.04 -2.07
N SER A 242 -25.81 41.70 -2.74
CA SER A 242 -26.22 43.09 -2.46
C SER A 242 -27.65 43.08 -1.88
N GLY A 243 -27.98 43.73 -0.77
CA GLY A 243 -27.15 44.49 0.19
C GLY A 243 -27.99 45.11 1.34
N SER A 244 -27.40 46.05 2.08
CA SER A 244 -28.06 47.04 2.97
C SER A 244 -28.71 46.62 4.32
N SER A 245 -27.89 46.71 5.38
CA SER A 245 -28.09 47.55 6.60
C SER A 245 -29.31 47.43 7.55
N SER A 246 -28.99 46.95 8.76
CA SER A 246 -29.34 47.51 10.10
C SER A 246 -30.58 47.03 10.90
N SER A 247 -30.39 47.09 12.24
CA SER A 247 -31.41 47.37 13.28
C SER A 247 -32.35 46.26 13.81
N GLY A 248 -31.86 45.48 14.79
CA GLY A 248 -32.60 45.10 16.02
C GLY A 248 -33.68 44.00 15.98
N GLY A 249 -33.85 43.28 17.10
CA GLY A 249 -34.93 42.31 17.33
C GLY A 249 -34.48 41.03 18.05
N SER A 250 -35.20 40.59 19.08
CA SER A 250 -34.83 39.47 19.96
C SER A 250 -35.50 38.14 19.60
N GLU A 251 -34.89 37.04 20.05
CA GLU A 251 -35.50 35.73 20.35
C GLU A 251 -36.11 34.87 19.21
N SER A 252 -36.23 33.54 19.34
CA SER A 252 -35.91 32.67 20.50
C SER A 252 -35.22 31.35 20.08
N ALA A 253 -34.74 30.55 21.04
CA ALA A 253 -33.84 29.41 20.80
C ALA A 253 -34.35 28.08 21.40
N PRO A 254 -33.88 26.92 20.91
CA PRO A 254 -33.86 25.66 21.67
C PRO A 254 -32.66 25.64 22.65
N SER A 255 -32.78 24.90 23.75
CA SER A 255 -31.84 24.94 24.88
C SER A 255 -30.83 23.78 24.91
N THR A 256 -29.55 24.11 25.09
CA THR A 256 -28.48 23.20 25.57
C THR A 256 -27.71 23.86 26.70
N GLU A 257 -27.28 23.09 27.71
CA GLU A 257 -26.64 23.64 28.91
C GLU A 257 -25.25 24.24 28.63
N SER A 258 -25.07 25.51 28.98
CA SER A 258 -23.83 26.24 28.70
C SER A 258 -22.85 26.21 29.89
N THR A 259 -21.72 25.50 29.78
CA THR A 259 -20.76 25.33 30.89
C THR A 259 -19.59 26.32 30.82
N ALA A 260 -19.18 26.91 31.96
CA ALA A 260 -18.01 27.77 32.03
C ALA A 260 -16.70 26.97 31.95
N ALA A 261 -15.71 27.48 31.21
CA ALA A 261 -14.43 26.83 31.01
C ALA A 261 -13.27 27.82 30.78
N LYS A 262 -12.04 27.31 30.77
CA LYS A 262 -10.82 28.06 30.40
C LYS A 262 -9.99 27.27 29.40
N THR A 263 -9.24 27.97 28.56
CA THR A 263 -8.21 27.33 27.73
C THR A 263 -7.03 26.85 28.56
N THR A 264 -6.43 25.71 28.19
CA THR A 264 -5.20 25.21 28.81
C THR A 264 -3.93 25.72 28.13
N GLU A 265 -3.97 25.97 26.82
CA GLU A 265 -2.85 26.45 26.00
C GLU A 265 -3.29 27.58 25.05
N TYR A 266 -2.36 28.12 24.26
CA TYR A 266 -2.69 29.00 23.14
C TYR A 266 -3.42 28.19 22.05
N VAL A 267 -4.65 28.58 21.68
CA VAL A 267 -5.50 27.78 20.80
C VAL A 267 -6.27 28.62 19.78
N ASN A 268 -6.50 28.05 18.60
CA ASN A 268 -7.27 28.66 17.52
C ASN A 268 -8.78 28.45 17.75
N VAL A 269 -9.55 29.53 17.71
CA VAL A 269 -11.02 29.48 17.68
C VAL A 269 -11.47 29.41 16.23
N ARG A 270 -12.04 28.30 15.78
CA ARG A 270 -12.30 28.03 14.35
C ARG A 270 -13.76 28.24 13.96
N SER A 271 -14.01 28.38 12.66
CA SER A 271 -15.36 28.53 12.10
C SER A 271 -16.21 27.25 12.13
N GLY A 272 -15.59 26.08 12.26
CA GLY A 272 -16.26 24.77 12.36
C GLY A 272 -15.39 23.74 13.11
N PRO A 273 -15.94 22.56 13.42
CA PRO A 273 -15.26 21.50 14.17
C PRO A 273 -14.23 20.76 13.30
N GLY A 274 -12.99 21.25 13.26
CA GLY A 274 -11.88 20.62 12.53
C GLY A 274 -10.70 21.57 12.30
N THR A 275 -9.49 21.02 12.09
CA THR A 275 -8.27 21.80 11.83
C THR A 275 -8.25 22.49 10.46
N ASN A 276 -9.06 22.00 9.52
CA ASN A 276 -9.28 22.55 8.17
C ASN A 276 -10.15 23.82 8.15
N TYR A 277 -10.94 24.09 9.20
CA TYR A 277 -11.77 25.29 9.28
C TYR A 277 -10.93 26.54 9.61
N SER A 278 -11.24 27.66 8.96
CA SER A 278 -10.55 28.94 9.14
C SER A 278 -10.51 29.38 10.61
N SER A 279 -9.34 29.78 11.10
CA SER A 279 -9.22 30.40 12.42
C SER A 279 -9.85 31.79 12.40
N LYS A 280 -10.76 32.05 13.34
CA LYS A 280 -11.30 33.39 13.67
C LYS A 280 -10.37 34.18 14.60
N GLY A 281 -9.31 33.54 15.11
CA GLY A 281 -8.32 34.14 16.01
C GLY A 281 -7.65 33.11 16.93
N VAL A 282 -6.46 33.45 17.42
CA VAL A 282 -5.78 32.71 18.49
C VAL A 282 -6.12 33.36 19.83
N ILE A 283 -6.50 32.55 20.82
CA ILE A 283 -6.68 32.98 22.21
C ILE A 283 -5.60 32.35 23.11
N ALA A 284 -5.18 33.07 24.14
CA ALA A 284 -4.10 32.66 25.04
C ALA A 284 -4.52 31.56 26.02
N SER A 285 -3.55 30.88 26.63
CA SER A 285 -3.78 29.99 27.78
C SER A 285 -4.47 30.73 28.93
N GLY A 286 -5.36 30.05 29.67
CA GLY A 286 -6.12 30.60 30.79
C GLY A 286 -7.31 31.50 30.42
N THR A 287 -7.57 31.73 29.13
CA THR A 287 -8.68 32.56 28.65
C THR A 287 -10.02 31.93 29.00
N SER A 288 -10.87 32.66 29.72
CA SER A 288 -12.22 32.20 30.09
C SER A 288 -13.18 32.25 28.91
N LEU A 289 -13.99 31.20 28.76
CA LEU A 289 -15.01 31.06 27.72
C LEU A 289 -16.20 30.23 28.23
N THR A 290 -17.27 30.18 27.42
CA THR A 290 -18.44 29.33 27.67
C THR A 290 -18.51 28.24 26.60
N VAL A 291 -18.60 26.98 26.99
CA VAL A 291 -18.97 25.87 26.11
C VAL A 291 -20.48 25.88 25.91
N THR A 292 -20.94 25.77 24.67
CA THR A 292 -22.35 25.91 24.26
C THR A 292 -22.92 24.66 23.59
N ASP A 293 -22.05 23.81 23.02
CA ASP A 293 -22.40 22.46 22.57
C ASP A 293 -21.19 21.51 22.72
N ARG A 294 -21.48 20.25 23.03
CA ARG A 294 -20.54 19.14 23.22
C ARG A 294 -20.95 17.88 22.43
N SER A 295 -21.91 18.01 21.51
CA SER A 295 -22.38 16.94 20.62
C SER A 295 -21.25 16.26 19.83
N ASN A 296 -20.22 17.02 19.47
CA ASN A 296 -18.97 16.52 18.93
C ASN A 296 -17.95 16.31 20.08
N SER A 297 -17.47 15.08 20.23
CA SER A 297 -16.54 14.65 21.28
C SER A 297 -15.16 15.32 21.20
N GLU A 298 -14.74 15.69 20.00
CA GLU A 298 -13.42 16.26 19.71
C GLU A 298 -13.42 17.79 19.62
N TRP A 299 -14.51 18.43 19.22
CA TRP A 299 -14.59 19.87 18.99
C TRP A 299 -15.83 20.49 19.62
N TYR A 300 -15.66 21.15 20.77
CA TYR A 300 -16.76 21.82 21.44
C TYR A 300 -17.07 23.17 20.78
N ALA A 301 -18.36 23.49 20.65
CA ALA A 301 -18.80 24.82 20.25
C ALA A 301 -18.67 25.76 21.46
N VAL A 302 -18.07 26.94 21.26
CA VAL A 302 -17.74 27.90 22.31
C VAL A 302 -18.17 29.32 21.97
N LYS A 303 -18.39 30.11 23.02
CA LYS A 303 -18.59 31.55 22.98
C LYS A 303 -17.57 32.26 23.88
N LEU A 304 -16.90 33.27 23.33
CA LEU A 304 -15.96 34.12 24.08
C LEU A 304 -16.68 35.29 24.77
N SER A 305 -16.02 35.90 25.74
CA SER A 305 -16.51 37.08 26.46
C SER A 305 -16.78 38.29 25.56
N ASN A 306 -16.10 38.40 24.42
CA ASN A 306 -16.34 39.43 23.40
C ASN A 306 -17.52 39.11 22.44
N GLY A 307 -18.28 38.04 22.71
CA GLY A 307 -19.42 37.60 21.91
C GLY A 307 -19.08 36.66 20.74
N THR A 308 -17.81 36.51 20.37
CA THR A 308 -17.39 35.65 19.24
C THR A 308 -17.75 34.19 19.48
N THR A 309 -18.41 33.55 18.52
CA THR A 309 -18.73 32.11 18.52
C THR A 309 -17.84 31.33 17.54
N GLY A 310 -17.51 30.09 17.89
CA GLY A 310 -16.70 29.20 17.05
C GLY A 310 -16.49 27.84 17.72
N TYR A 311 -15.53 27.06 17.23
CA TYR A 311 -15.21 25.73 17.74
C TYR A 311 -13.75 25.66 18.22
N ILE A 312 -13.52 24.95 19.32
CA ILE A 312 -12.19 24.68 19.88
C ILE A 312 -12.07 23.17 20.15
N PHE A 313 -10.91 22.60 19.82
CA PHE A 313 -10.60 21.20 20.05
C PHE A 313 -10.57 20.88 21.55
N SER A 314 -11.34 19.90 21.99
CA SER A 314 -11.79 19.70 23.37
C SER A 314 -10.65 19.50 24.37
N LYS A 315 -9.53 18.89 23.95
CA LYS A 315 -8.33 18.73 24.79
C LYS A 315 -7.70 20.04 25.27
N TYR A 316 -8.01 21.17 24.63
CA TYR A 316 -7.52 22.49 25.02
C TYR A 316 -8.47 23.25 25.96
N ILE A 317 -9.56 22.62 26.43
CA ILE A 317 -10.62 23.25 27.23
C ILE A 317 -10.73 22.56 28.59
N SER A 318 -10.39 23.28 29.66
CA SER A 318 -10.64 22.86 31.05
C SER A 318 -11.99 23.41 31.52
N ILE A 319 -12.98 22.54 31.65
CA ILE A 319 -14.33 22.90 32.11
C ILE A 319 -14.32 23.08 33.63
N SER A 320 -14.78 24.25 34.09
CA SER A 320 -14.74 24.66 35.50
C SER A 320 -16.03 24.24 36.21
N SER A 321 -16.13 22.98 36.62
CA SER A 321 -17.20 22.50 37.50
C SER A 321 -17.07 23.13 38.89
N SER A 322 -18.06 23.91 39.33
CA SER A 322 -18.16 24.40 40.70
C SER A 322 -18.31 23.23 41.68
N SER A 323 -17.42 23.13 42.66
CA SER A 323 -17.22 21.91 43.44
C SER A 323 -18.41 21.48 44.31
N GLY A 324 -19.04 20.37 43.94
CA GLY A 324 -19.70 19.50 44.93
C GLY A 324 -18.63 18.67 45.65
N SER A 325 -18.39 18.96 46.93
CA SER A 325 -17.28 18.35 47.67
C SER A 325 -17.58 16.92 48.11
N SER A 326 -16.81 15.95 47.62
CA SER A 326 -16.58 14.68 48.30
C SER A 326 -15.18 14.18 47.94
N GLY A 327 -14.28 14.14 48.92
CA GLY A 327 -12.89 13.78 48.71
C GLY A 327 -12.68 12.26 48.76
N SER A 328 -11.88 11.73 47.84
CA SER A 328 -11.24 10.42 47.97
C SER A 328 -9.78 10.55 47.56
N ALA A 329 -8.86 10.28 48.48
CA ALA A 329 -7.43 10.35 48.18
C ALA A 329 -7.01 9.07 47.45
N THR A 330 -6.48 9.20 46.23
CA THR A 330 -5.79 8.11 45.53
C THR A 330 -4.31 8.16 45.84
N GLU A 331 -3.73 7.00 46.21
CA GLU A 331 -2.43 6.91 46.86
C GLU A 331 -1.25 7.29 45.94
N SER A 332 -0.36 8.14 46.44
CA SER A 332 0.88 8.52 45.76
C SER A 332 2.01 7.56 46.13
N THR A 333 2.37 6.62 45.26
CA THR A 333 3.38 5.59 45.57
C THR A 333 4.81 6.04 45.23
N ALA A 334 5.78 5.76 46.10
CA ALA A 334 7.20 5.98 45.79
C ALA A 334 7.72 4.99 44.74
N ALA A 335 8.64 5.41 43.88
CA ALA A 335 9.30 4.57 42.89
C ALA A 335 10.72 5.04 42.58
N LYS A 336 11.50 4.19 41.93
CA LYS A 336 12.82 4.52 41.37
C LYS A 336 12.89 4.14 39.89
N THR A 337 13.64 4.90 39.10
CA THR A 337 13.96 4.50 37.73
C THR A 337 14.88 3.27 37.70
N THR A 338 14.72 2.40 36.71
CA THR A 338 15.63 1.26 36.48
C THR A 338 16.78 1.63 35.55
N GLU A 339 16.56 2.50 34.58
CA GLU A 339 17.55 2.96 33.59
C GLU A 339 17.51 4.49 33.39
N TYR A 340 18.32 5.00 32.46
CA TYR A 340 18.20 6.40 32.01
C TYR A 340 16.91 6.56 31.20
N VAL A 341 16.02 7.46 31.61
CA VAL A 341 14.67 7.57 31.02
C VAL A 341 14.24 9.02 30.82
N ASN A 342 13.46 9.26 29.76
CA ASN A 342 12.88 10.56 29.44
C ASN A 342 11.60 10.79 30.26
N VAL A 343 11.52 11.90 30.98
CA VAL A 343 10.29 12.39 31.61
C VAL A 343 9.54 13.23 30.58
N ARG A 344 8.37 12.78 30.12
CA ARG A 344 7.65 13.40 29.00
C ARG A 344 6.51 14.31 29.45
N SER A 345 6.04 15.17 28.55
CA SER A 345 4.90 16.07 28.77
C SER A 345 3.55 15.34 28.85
N GLY A 346 3.43 14.13 28.28
CA GLY A 346 2.23 13.29 28.28
C GLY A 346 2.56 11.81 28.09
N PRO A 347 1.55 10.92 28.17
CA PRO A 347 1.71 9.47 28.09
C PRO A 347 1.93 8.99 26.64
N GLY A 348 3.19 8.90 26.20
CA GLY A 348 3.56 8.39 24.88
C GLY A 348 4.94 8.86 24.40
N THR A 349 5.58 8.10 23.50
CA THR A 349 6.90 8.47 22.93
C THR A 349 6.86 9.70 22.02
N ASN A 350 5.67 10.07 21.53
CA ASN A 350 5.39 11.25 20.73
C ASN A 350 5.30 12.56 21.55
N TYR A 351 5.23 12.49 22.88
CA TYR A 351 5.23 13.68 23.74
C TYR A 351 6.65 14.20 23.98
N SER A 352 6.82 15.52 23.99
CA SER A 352 8.11 16.18 24.21
C SER A 352 8.76 15.76 25.52
N SER A 353 10.07 15.49 25.49
CA SER A 353 10.85 15.27 26.71
C SER A 353 11.01 16.59 27.47
N LYS A 354 10.73 16.56 28.78
CA LYS A 354 11.04 17.62 29.74
C LYS A 354 12.45 17.45 30.34
N GLY A 355 13.14 16.36 30.01
CA GLY A 355 14.49 16.03 30.49
C GLY A 355 14.71 14.53 30.63
N VAL A 356 15.98 14.12 30.62
CA VAL A 356 16.41 12.75 30.94
C VAL A 356 16.77 12.69 32.43
N ILE A 357 16.33 11.65 33.12
CA ILE A 357 16.74 11.33 34.49
C ILE A 357 17.53 10.02 34.51
N ALA A 358 18.50 9.89 35.41
CA ALA A 358 19.39 8.74 35.49
C ALA A 358 18.73 7.51 36.14
N SER A 359 19.33 6.33 35.97
CA SER A 359 18.97 5.11 36.72
C SER A 359 19.03 5.34 38.23
N GLY A 360 18.13 4.70 38.98
CA GLY A 360 18.05 4.78 40.44
C GLY A 360 17.42 6.06 41.01
N THR A 361 16.98 6.99 40.17
CA THR A 361 16.37 8.27 40.57
C THR A 361 15.04 8.05 41.28
N SER A 362 14.93 8.46 42.55
CA SER A 362 13.68 8.43 43.32
C SER A 362 12.67 9.46 42.82
N LEU A 363 11.41 9.04 42.71
CA LEU A 363 10.26 9.88 42.34
C LEU A 363 8.97 9.35 42.97
N THR A 364 7.88 10.10 42.79
CA THR A 364 6.53 9.69 43.22
C THR A 364 5.65 9.46 42.00
N VAL A 365 5.00 8.30 41.92
CA VAL A 365 3.91 8.06 40.96
C VAL A 365 2.64 8.72 41.49
N THR A 366 1.99 9.54 40.66
CA THR A 366 0.80 10.33 41.02
C THR A 366 -0.47 9.92 40.28
N ASP A 367 -0.33 9.17 39.18
CA ASP A 367 -1.45 8.51 38.49
C ASP A 367 -0.96 7.28 37.72
N ARG A 368 -1.80 6.22 37.70
CA ARG A 368 -1.60 4.95 36.99
C ARG A 368 -2.77 4.60 36.05
N SER A 369 -3.66 5.56 35.78
CA SER A 369 -4.83 5.41 34.88
C SER A 369 -4.47 4.97 33.45
N ASN A 370 -3.23 5.20 33.02
CA ASN A 370 -2.64 4.64 31.82
C ASN A 370 -1.63 3.54 32.20
N SER A 371 -1.85 2.32 31.70
CA SER A 371 -1.05 1.12 32.01
C SER A 371 0.40 1.20 31.52
N GLU A 372 0.61 1.85 30.37
CA GLU A 372 1.93 2.01 29.76
C GLU A 372 2.71 3.21 30.30
N TRP A 373 2.06 4.29 30.71
CA TRP A 373 2.71 5.56 31.05
C TRP A 373 2.16 6.15 32.35
N TYR A 374 2.90 5.98 33.44
CA TYR A 374 2.51 6.53 34.73
C TYR A 374 2.83 8.02 34.82
N ALA A 375 1.91 8.79 35.40
CA ALA A 375 2.17 10.18 35.75
C ALA A 375 3.07 10.22 36.99
N VAL A 376 4.09 11.07 36.98
CA VAL A 376 5.13 11.14 38.00
C VAL A 376 5.41 12.58 38.42
N LYS A 377 5.91 12.71 39.66
CA LYS A 377 6.46 13.94 40.23
C LYS A 377 7.87 13.67 40.74
N LEU A 378 8.82 14.49 40.29
CA LEU A 378 10.20 14.49 40.77
C LEU A 378 10.34 15.29 42.08
N SER A 379 11.42 15.03 42.82
CA SER A 379 11.76 15.74 44.07
C SER A 379 11.92 17.26 43.90
N ASN A 380 12.32 17.73 42.71
CA ASN A 380 12.37 19.16 42.36
C ASN A 380 11.00 19.78 42.01
N GLY A 381 9.90 19.03 42.16
CA GLY A 381 8.53 19.47 41.88
C GLY A 381 8.05 19.25 40.44
N THR A 382 8.93 18.92 39.49
CA THR A 382 8.58 18.72 38.08
C THR A 382 7.62 17.55 37.91
N THR A 383 6.53 17.75 37.15
CA THR A 383 5.57 16.70 36.80
C THR A 383 5.65 16.32 35.31
N GLY A 384 5.39 15.05 35.01
CA GLY A 384 5.40 14.50 33.66
C GLY A 384 4.99 13.03 33.65
N TYR A 385 5.30 12.32 32.57
CA TYR A 385 4.97 10.90 32.39
C TYR A 385 6.23 10.08 32.05
N ILE A 386 6.30 8.85 32.55
CA ILE A 386 7.38 7.89 32.27
C ILE A 386 6.76 6.54 31.90
N TYR A 387 7.36 5.86 30.91
CA TYR A 387 6.95 4.53 30.46
C TYR A 387 7.19 3.51 31.59
N SER A 388 6.14 2.77 31.98
CA SER A 388 6.00 2.13 33.29
C SER A 388 7.04 1.03 33.55
N ILE A 389 7.49 0.32 32.52
CA ILE A 389 8.60 -0.64 32.52
C ILE A 389 9.91 -0.05 33.10
N TYR A 390 10.15 1.26 32.95
CA TYR A 390 11.34 1.91 33.51
C TYR A 390 11.20 2.33 34.98
N LEU A 391 10.09 1.97 35.66
CA LEU A 391 9.80 2.35 37.05
C LEU A 391 9.66 1.13 37.96
N LYS A 392 10.58 1.02 38.93
CA LYS A 392 10.48 0.08 40.05
C LYS A 392 9.75 0.75 41.22
N ILE A 393 8.47 0.46 41.39
CA ILE A 393 7.69 0.88 42.56
C ILE A 393 8.40 0.39 43.83
N THR A 394 8.57 1.29 44.80
CA THR A 394 9.33 1.06 46.03
C THR A 394 8.39 1.20 47.23
N SER A 395 7.65 0.11 47.51
CA SER A 395 6.88 -0.04 48.74
C SER A 395 7.84 -0.26 49.92
N GLU A 396 7.80 0.59 50.93
CA GLU A 396 8.41 0.27 52.23
C GLU A 396 7.62 -0.88 52.87
N GLY A 397 8.33 -1.80 53.53
CA GLY A 397 7.78 -3.11 53.88
C GLY A 397 7.32 -3.22 55.34
N GLY A 398 6.23 -3.97 55.55
CA GLY A 398 5.97 -4.63 56.83
C GLY A 398 4.58 -4.43 57.41
N SER A 399 3.70 -5.41 57.20
CA SER A 399 3.27 -6.31 58.28
C SER A 399 2.56 -7.54 57.69
N SER A 400 2.31 -8.54 58.52
CA SER A 400 1.48 -9.71 58.19
C SER A 400 0.34 -9.80 59.20
N GLU A 401 -0.90 -9.58 58.76
CA GLU A 401 -2.09 -9.88 59.54
C GLU A 401 -2.89 -11.01 58.90
N LYS A 402 -3.52 -11.82 59.76
CA LYS A 402 -4.21 -13.05 59.40
C LYS A 402 -5.72 -12.76 59.25
N PRO A 403 -6.35 -13.07 58.10
CA PRO A 403 -7.80 -13.00 57.96
C PRO A 403 -8.52 -13.84 59.03
N ALA A 404 -9.58 -13.28 59.62
CA ALA A 404 -10.32 -13.90 60.71
C ALA A 404 -11.20 -15.09 60.28
N ASP A 405 -11.39 -15.31 58.97
CA ASP A 405 -12.22 -16.37 58.40
C ASP A 405 -11.46 -17.68 58.11
N GLY A 406 -10.13 -17.67 58.22
CA GLY A 406 -9.28 -18.83 57.91
C GLY A 406 -9.01 -19.06 56.43
N SER A 407 -9.44 -18.16 55.54
CA SER A 407 -9.26 -18.29 54.10
C SER A 407 -7.79 -18.25 53.65
N VAL A 408 -7.48 -19.00 52.58
CA VAL A 408 -6.17 -18.94 51.92
C VAL A 408 -6.17 -17.76 50.96
N GLN A 409 -5.26 -16.82 51.17
CA GLN A 409 -5.10 -15.64 50.31
C GLN A 409 -3.72 -15.68 49.65
N ALA A 410 -3.67 -15.31 48.37
CA ALA A 410 -2.46 -15.16 47.59
C ALA A 410 -2.42 -13.78 46.93
N LYS A 411 -1.23 -13.32 46.56
CA LYS A 411 -1.02 -12.05 45.87
C LYS A 411 -0.21 -12.27 44.59
N THR A 412 -0.63 -11.67 43.49
CA THR A 412 0.05 -11.80 42.19
C THR A 412 1.45 -11.19 42.25
N THR A 413 2.45 -11.91 41.74
CA THR A 413 3.87 -11.47 41.72
C THR A 413 4.32 -10.94 40.35
N ALA A 414 3.52 -11.17 39.32
CA ALA A 414 3.63 -10.63 37.97
C ALA A 414 2.21 -10.42 37.39
N ASP A 415 2.11 -9.73 36.26
CA ASP A 415 0.84 -9.57 35.54
C ASP A 415 0.43 -10.93 34.93
N VAL A 416 -0.76 -11.43 35.25
CA VAL A 416 -1.13 -12.84 35.02
C VAL A 416 -2.55 -13.03 34.51
N ASN A 417 -2.70 -13.92 33.52
CA ASN A 417 -4.00 -14.25 32.92
C ASN A 417 -4.83 -15.16 33.83
N LEU A 418 -5.97 -14.67 34.32
CA LEU A 418 -7.02 -15.49 34.94
C LEU A 418 -7.74 -16.28 33.85
N ARG A 419 -7.73 -17.62 33.93
CA ARG A 419 -8.25 -18.52 32.86
C ARG A 419 -9.46 -19.32 33.29
N ARG A 420 -10.21 -19.83 32.30
CA ARG A 420 -11.38 -20.70 32.51
C ARG A 420 -11.05 -22.13 32.96
N GLY A 421 -9.78 -22.53 32.97
CA GLY A 421 -9.33 -23.86 33.36
C GLY A 421 -7.84 -23.89 33.69
N ALA A 422 -7.40 -24.96 34.34
CA ALA A 422 -6.02 -25.17 34.82
C ALA A 422 -5.02 -25.51 33.68
N GLY A 423 -4.73 -24.53 32.82
CA GLY A 423 -3.79 -24.69 31.70
C GLY A 423 -3.70 -23.49 30.78
N THR A 424 -2.58 -23.33 30.07
CA THR A 424 -2.33 -22.21 29.14
C THR A 424 -3.22 -22.23 27.88
N SER A 425 -3.79 -23.39 27.55
CA SER A 425 -4.75 -23.58 26.46
C SER A 425 -6.16 -23.09 26.77
N PHE A 426 -6.53 -22.93 28.05
CA PHE A 426 -7.85 -22.44 28.43
C PHE A 426 -7.99 -20.94 28.23
N GLY A 427 -9.13 -20.51 27.71
CA GLY A 427 -9.43 -19.10 27.41
C GLY A 427 -9.28 -18.18 28.61
N VAL A 428 -8.73 -16.99 28.36
CA VAL A 428 -8.54 -15.94 29.36
C VAL A 428 -9.89 -15.29 29.68
N ILE A 429 -10.13 -15.05 30.97
CA ILE A 429 -11.28 -14.29 31.51
C ILE A 429 -10.90 -12.82 31.61
N THR A 430 -9.74 -12.53 32.21
CA THR A 430 -9.10 -11.21 32.28
C THR A 430 -7.60 -11.38 32.54
N VAL A 431 -6.81 -10.33 32.31
CA VAL A 431 -5.50 -10.17 32.95
C VAL A 431 -5.72 -9.61 34.36
N LEU A 432 -4.82 -9.95 35.30
CA LEU A 432 -4.72 -9.37 36.64
C LEU A 432 -3.32 -8.76 36.79
N ASP A 433 -3.25 -7.49 37.17
CA ASP A 433 -1.97 -6.80 37.38
C ASP A 433 -1.18 -7.38 38.56
N THR A 434 0.12 -7.07 38.60
CA THR A 434 1.03 -7.38 39.71
C THR A 434 0.57 -6.72 41.00
N GLY A 435 0.45 -7.51 42.07
CA GLY A 435 0.06 -7.03 43.40
C GLY A 435 -1.45 -7.09 43.70
N ILE A 436 -2.26 -7.75 42.88
CA ILE A 436 -3.67 -8.05 43.16
C ILE A 436 -3.77 -9.22 44.15
N THR A 437 -4.57 -9.06 45.21
CA THR A 437 -4.89 -10.12 46.16
C THR A 437 -6.06 -10.96 45.66
N VAL A 438 -5.95 -12.28 45.76
CA VAL A 438 -6.96 -13.27 45.36
C VAL A 438 -7.13 -14.34 46.43
N THR A 439 -8.36 -14.81 46.64
CA THR A 439 -8.62 -15.95 47.53
C THR A 439 -8.36 -17.24 46.76
N VAL A 440 -7.51 -18.13 47.28
CA VAL A 440 -7.32 -19.47 46.71
C VAL A 440 -8.43 -20.36 47.24
N THR A 441 -9.29 -20.85 46.33
CA THR A 441 -10.42 -21.72 46.69
C THR A 441 -10.09 -23.19 46.56
N GLU A 442 -9.08 -23.54 45.75
CA GLU A 442 -8.69 -24.92 45.46
C GLU A 442 -7.23 -24.97 44.99
N ALA A 443 -6.41 -25.80 45.64
CA ALA A 443 -5.04 -26.09 45.22
C ALA A 443 -5.02 -27.17 44.12
N THR A 444 -5.73 -26.91 43.01
CA THR A 444 -6.10 -27.88 41.97
C THR A 444 -4.94 -28.76 41.48
N ASN A 445 -3.76 -28.18 41.23
CA ASN A 445 -2.51 -28.93 41.09
C ASN A 445 -1.29 -28.05 41.40
N ALA A 446 -0.08 -28.60 41.24
CA ALA A 446 1.17 -27.89 41.54
C ALA A 446 1.43 -26.65 40.65
N GLN A 447 0.86 -26.58 39.45
CA GLN A 447 1.05 -25.51 38.47
C GLN A 447 -0.13 -24.53 38.39
N TRP A 448 -1.33 -24.92 38.81
CA TRP A 448 -2.54 -24.10 38.73
C TRP A 448 -3.38 -24.19 39.99
N TYR A 449 -3.75 -23.03 40.53
CA TYR A 449 -4.73 -22.91 41.61
C TYR A 449 -6.02 -22.30 41.08
N LYS A 450 -7.16 -22.79 41.56
CA LYS A 450 -8.45 -22.11 41.39
C LYS A 450 -8.55 -20.98 42.40
N VAL A 451 -8.90 -19.80 41.93
CA VAL A 451 -8.96 -18.57 42.72
C VAL A 451 -10.28 -17.84 42.52
N LYS A 452 -10.60 -16.97 43.48
CA LYS A 452 -11.74 -16.06 43.46
C LYS A 452 -11.28 -14.62 43.70
N LEU A 453 -11.74 -13.70 42.86
CA LEU A 453 -11.52 -12.27 43.00
C LEU A 453 -12.49 -11.66 44.02
N SER A 454 -12.16 -10.47 44.54
CA SER A 454 -13.03 -9.69 45.44
C SER A 454 -14.40 -9.33 44.83
N ASN A 455 -14.51 -9.26 43.50
CA ASN A 455 -15.78 -9.05 42.79
C ASN A 455 -16.60 -10.35 42.58
N GLY A 456 -16.14 -11.49 43.13
CA GLY A 456 -16.80 -12.79 43.02
C GLY A 456 -16.45 -13.62 41.79
N THR A 457 -15.66 -13.10 40.83
CA THR A 457 -15.23 -13.85 39.64
C THR A 457 -14.30 -15.00 40.02
N GLU A 458 -14.58 -16.22 39.53
CA GLU A 458 -13.71 -17.39 39.70
C GLU A 458 -12.95 -17.74 38.42
N GLY A 459 -11.76 -18.31 38.57
CA GLY A 459 -10.93 -18.79 37.48
C GLY A 459 -9.65 -19.45 37.99
N TYR A 460 -8.71 -19.74 37.10
CA TYR A 460 -7.46 -20.41 37.41
C TYR A 460 -6.26 -19.51 37.12
N LEU A 461 -5.28 -19.51 38.02
CA LEU A 461 -4.02 -18.79 37.90
C LEU A 461 -2.83 -19.74 38.02
N PHE A 462 -1.75 -19.38 37.32
CA PHE A 462 -0.49 -20.14 37.33
C PHE A 462 0.28 -19.87 38.63
N THR A 463 0.73 -20.92 39.31
CA THR A 463 1.24 -20.84 40.69
C THR A 463 2.55 -20.07 40.82
N GLU A 464 3.40 -20.07 39.79
CA GLU A 464 4.65 -19.29 39.74
C GLU A 464 4.41 -17.78 39.92
N TYR A 465 3.23 -17.29 39.50
CA TYR A 465 2.85 -15.89 39.61
C TYR A 465 1.98 -15.58 40.85
N LEU A 466 1.91 -16.51 41.81
CA LEU A 466 1.18 -16.34 43.08
C LEU A 466 2.10 -16.55 44.29
N LYS A 467 2.13 -15.55 45.18
CA LYS A 467 2.71 -15.69 46.52
C LYS A 467 1.60 -15.81 47.55
N ILE A 468 1.53 -16.94 48.27
CA ILE A 468 0.62 -17.09 49.41
C ILE A 468 0.96 -16.02 50.47
N THR A 469 -0.06 -15.30 50.93
CA THR A 469 0.06 -14.23 51.95
C THR A 469 -0.61 -14.59 53.27
N SER A 470 -1.60 -15.49 53.27
CA SER A 470 -2.21 -16.04 54.50
C SER A 470 -2.92 -17.37 54.26
N GLY A 471 -3.16 -18.12 55.34
CA GLY A 471 -3.80 -19.44 55.31
C GLY A 471 -2.84 -20.59 54.98
N ASP A 472 -3.26 -21.82 55.22
CA ASP A 472 -2.52 -23.03 54.83
C ASP A 472 -3.05 -23.56 53.51
N ILE A 473 -2.21 -23.55 52.46
CA ILE A 473 -2.56 -24.03 51.12
C ILE A 473 -2.97 -25.52 51.10
N ASN A 474 -2.55 -26.32 52.09
CA ASN A 474 -2.96 -27.72 52.21
C ASN A 474 -4.44 -27.87 52.60
N SER A 475 -5.04 -26.86 53.25
CA SER A 475 -6.46 -26.89 53.67
C SER A 475 -7.46 -26.80 52.50
N VAL A 476 -6.98 -26.45 51.30
CA VAL A 476 -7.78 -26.36 50.06
C VAL A 476 -7.32 -27.38 49.01
N LYS A 477 -6.64 -28.45 49.43
CA LYS A 477 -6.21 -29.56 48.57
C LYS A 477 -7.26 -30.70 48.56
N PRO A 478 -7.61 -31.30 47.40
CA PRO A 478 -8.53 -32.43 47.35
C PRO A 478 -8.02 -33.69 48.08
N GLU A 479 -8.92 -34.41 48.76
CA GLU A 479 -8.66 -35.73 49.34
C GLU A 479 -9.06 -36.88 48.40
N SER A 480 -8.32 -37.98 48.41
CA SER A 480 -8.52 -39.17 47.57
C SER A 480 -9.04 -40.37 48.38
N ASN A 481 -10.18 -40.95 48.00
CA ASN A 481 -10.85 -42.07 48.68
C ASN A 481 -10.75 -43.38 47.84
N PRO A 482 -10.60 -44.60 48.41
CA PRO A 482 -10.08 -45.77 47.66
C PRO A 482 -11.06 -46.93 47.39
N THR A 483 -10.58 -47.94 46.63
CA THR A 483 -11.15 -49.32 46.41
C THR A 483 -12.35 -49.38 45.44
N PRO A 484 -12.61 -50.48 44.66
CA PRO A 484 -12.16 -51.87 44.87
C PRO A 484 -11.59 -52.67 43.67
N ALA A 485 -11.17 -53.91 43.94
CA ALA A 485 -10.87 -55.02 43.02
C ALA A 485 -12.13 -55.94 42.86
N PRO A 486 -12.22 -57.00 42.01
CA PRO A 486 -11.15 -57.84 41.43
C PRO A 486 -11.37 -58.28 39.94
N GLY A 487 -10.56 -59.23 39.43
CA GLY A 487 -10.81 -59.95 38.17
C GLY A 487 -9.61 -60.81 37.71
N ASP A 488 -9.80 -62.11 37.52
CA ASP A 488 -8.74 -63.03 37.07
C ASP A 488 -8.53 -62.99 35.54
N GLY A 489 -7.34 -63.32 35.06
CA GLY A 489 -6.98 -63.37 33.64
C GLY A 489 -6.68 -62.01 32.96
N THR A 490 -6.77 -60.88 33.66
CA THR A 490 -6.48 -59.55 33.08
C THR A 490 -5.11 -59.00 33.51
N VAL A 491 -4.32 -58.49 32.56
CA VAL A 491 -3.09 -57.73 32.86
C VAL A 491 -3.48 -56.35 33.39
N THR A 492 -2.99 -55.98 34.57
CA THR A 492 -3.22 -54.67 35.18
C THR A 492 -1.92 -53.99 35.51
N ALA A 493 -1.90 -52.66 35.43
CA ALA A 493 -0.76 -51.83 35.75
C ALA A 493 -1.17 -50.58 36.53
N LYS A 494 -0.22 -49.95 37.20
CA LYS A 494 -0.35 -48.59 37.75
C LYS A 494 0.59 -47.64 37.02
N THR A 495 0.12 -46.41 36.80
CA THR A 495 0.95 -45.28 36.38
C THR A 495 2.00 -44.97 37.45
N THR A 496 3.24 -44.68 37.05
CA THR A 496 4.36 -44.37 37.97
C THR A 496 4.81 -42.91 37.89
N THR A 497 4.03 -42.09 37.21
CA THR A 497 4.10 -40.62 37.11
C THR A 497 2.85 -40.16 36.36
N ASP A 498 2.59 -38.85 36.29
CA ASP A 498 1.48 -38.29 35.52
C ASP A 498 1.73 -38.52 34.01
N ILE A 499 0.85 -39.28 33.36
CA ILE A 499 1.10 -39.88 32.05
C ILE A 499 0.01 -39.53 31.04
N ASN A 500 0.44 -39.19 29.82
CA ASN A 500 -0.46 -38.81 28.73
C ASN A 500 -1.08 -40.07 28.11
N LEU A 501 -2.40 -40.22 28.19
CA LEU A 501 -3.17 -41.20 27.43
C LEU A 501 -3.27 -40.72 25.98
N ARG A 502 -2.78 -41.49 25.01
CA ARG A 502 -2.68 -41.05 23.60
C ARG A 502 -3.53 -41.88 22.64
N LYS A 503 -3.81 -41.31 21.46
CA LYS A 503 -4.55 -41.98 20.38
C LYS A 503 -3.78 -43.08 19.64
N GLY A 504 -2.48 -43.25 19.92
CA GLY A 504 -1.62 -44.26 19.29
C GLY A 504 -0.29 -44.44 20.03
N PRO A 505 0.48 -45.50 19.69
CA PRO A 505 1.71 -45.89 20.38
C PRO A 505 2.90 -44.98 20.02
N GLY A 506 2.96 -43.78 20.61
CA GLY A 506 4.06 -42.84 20.39
C GLY A 506 3.77 -41.42 20.91
N THR A 507 4.82 -40.66 21.23
CA THR A 507 4.70 -39.26 21.72
C THR A 507 4.15 -38.28 20.67
N SER A 508 4.17 -38.64 19.38
CA SER A 508 3.59 -37.88 18.27
C SER A 508 2.06 -37.98 18.19
N TYR A 509 1.45 -39.04 18.74
CA TYR A 509 0.01 -39.21 18.70
C TYR A 509 -0.69 -38.26 19.69
N GLY A 510 -1.80 -37.66 19.23
CA GLY A 510 -2.58 -36.71 20.01
C GLY A 510 -3.00 -37.27 21.37
N VAL A 511 -2.88 -36.43 22.40
CA VAL A 511 -3.30 -36.74 23.76
C VAL A 511 -4.84 -36.77 23.82
N ILE A 512 -5.38 -37.80 24.46
CA ILE A 512 -6.79 -37.96 24.81
C ILE A 512 -7.04 -37.32 26.18
N ASP A 513 -6.17 -37.61 27.14
CA ASP A 513 -6.20 -37.08 28.50
C ASP A 513 -4.82 -37.20 29.18
N VAL A 514 -4.65 -36.56 30.34
CA VAL A 514 -3.52 -36.83 31.26
C VAL A 514 -4.07 -37.59 32.46
N ILE A 515 -3.37 -38.65 32.87
CA ILE A 515 -3.80 -39.55 33.93
C ILE A 515 -2.72 -39.57 35.02
N ASP A 516 -3.13 -39.20 36.24
CA ASP A 516 -2.24 -38.97 37.38
C ASP A 516 -1.44 -40.21 37.81
N GLU A 517 -0.36 -40.00 38.59
CA GLU A 517 0.42 -41.08 39.21
C GLU A 517 -0.43 -42.00 40.13
N GLY A 518 -0.14 -43.30 40.09
CA GLY A 518 -0.77 -44.31 40.94
C GLY A 518 -2.13 -44.82 40.46
N VAL A 519 -2.70 -44.27 39.38
CA VAL A 519 -3.97 -44.73 38.78
C VAL A 519 -3.82 -46.15 38.21
N SER A 520 -4.77 -47.02 38.53
CA SER A 520 -4.82 -48.39 38.02
C SER A 520 -5.49 -48.46 36.64
N VAL A 521 -4.89 -49.19 35.70
CA VAL A 521 -5.42 -49.45 34.35
C VAL A 521 -5.30 -50.92 33.96
N THR A 522 -6.15 -51.38 33.04
CA THR A 522 -6.01 -52.69 32.39
C THR A 522 -5.17 -52.54 31.13
N VAL A 523 -4.15 -53.38 30.95
CA VAL A 523 -3.40 -53.46 29.69
C VAL A 523 -4.11 -54.43 28.76
N THR A 524 -4.33 -54.00 27.52
CA THR A 524 -5.11 -54.73 26.51
C THR A 524 -4.26 -55.22 25.34
N GLU A 525 -3.13 -54.56 25.06
CA GLU A 525 -2.21 -54.87 23.96
C GLU A 525 -0.81 -54.34 24.31
N ALA A 526 0.24 -55.16 24.26
CA ALA A 526 1.62 -54.69 24.34
C ALA A 526 2.14 -54.37 22.93
N THR A 527 1.59 -53.31 22.32
CA THR A 527 1.77 -52.92 20.91
C THR A 527 3.23 -52.80 20.48
N ASN A 528 4.13 -52.41 21.39
CA ASN A 528 5.57 -52.67 21.31
C ASN A 528 6.20 -52.57 22.72
N SER A 529 7.53 -52.71 22.82
CA SER A 529 8.26 -52.62 24.09
C SER A 529 8.25 -51.25 24.77
N GLU A 530 7.85 -50.19 24.06
CA GLU A 530 7.82 -48.81 24.57
C GLU A 530 6.39 -48.29 24.82
N TRP A 531 5.36 -48.91 24.24
CA TRP A 531 3.97 -48.44 24.25
C TRP A 531 2.95 -49.57 24.35
N TYR A 532 2.06 -49.47 25.33
CA TYR A 532 0.97 -50.40 25.59
C TYR A 532 -0.40 -49.74 25.39
N LYS A 533 -1.35 -50.45 24.79
CA LYS A 533 -2.76 -50.03 24.74
C LYS A 533 -3.43 -50.38 26.06
N VAL A 534 -4.10 -49.42 26.67
CA VAL A 534 -4.70 -49.52 27.99
C VAL A 534 -6.19 -49.13 27.99
N LYS A 535 -6.89 -49.58 29.03
CA LYS A 535 -8.26 -49.22 29.34
C LYS A 535 -8.37 -48.70 30.79
N LEU A 536 -9.03 -47.55 30.95
CA LEU A 536 -9.36 -46.93 32.22
C LEU A 536 -10.63 -47.55 32.84
N SER A 537 -10.81 -47.35 34.14
CA SER A 537 -11.99 -47.82 34.89
C SER A 537 -13.31 -47.16 34.44
N ASP A 538 -13.25 -45.98 33.83
CA ASP A 538 -14.38 -45.30 33.17
C ASP A 538 -14.70 -45.84 31.77
N GLY A 539 -13.92 -46.82 31.28
CA GLY A 539 -14.08 -47.47 29.99
C GLY A 539 -13.36 -46.79 28.82
N ARG A 540 -12.69 -45.66 29.02
CA ARG A 540 -11.88 -45.00 27.97
C ARG A 540 -10.65 -45.83 27.62
N GLU A 541 -10.31 -45.87 26.33
CA GLU A 541 -9.14 -46.58 25.81
C GLU A 541 -8.14 -45.62 25.14
N GLY A 542 -6.87 -45.99 25.19
CA GLY A 542 -5.77 -45.24 24.56
C GLY A 542 -4.43 -45.92 24.78
N TYR A 543 -3.33 -45.20 24.55
CA TYR A 543 -1.98 -45.73 24.62
C TYR A 543 -1.14 -44.98 25.65
N PHE A 544 -0.36 -45.73 26.41
CA PHE A 544 0.58 -45.25 27.43
C PHE A 544 1.99 -45.75 27.10
N SER A 545 3.03 -45.01 27.52
CA SER A 545 4.40 -45.50 27.39
C SER A 545 4.70 -46.51 28.50
N ALA A 546 5.19 -47.69 28.11
CA ALA A 546 5.45 -48.83 28.97
C ALA A 546 6.40 -48.52 30.13
N GLN A 547 7.39 -47.64 29.92
CA GLN A 547 8.37 -47.23 30.94
C GLN A 547 7.77 -46.52 32.16
N TYR A 548 6.54 -46.01 32.03
CA TYR A 548 5.81 -45.30 33.09
C TYR A 548 4.63 -46.12 33.64
N LEU A 549 4.62 -47.43 33.36
CA LEU A 549 3.65 -48.40 33.87
C LEU A 549 4.32 -49.52 34.65
N LYS A 550 3.95 -49.65 35.92
CA LYS A 550 4.32 -50.79 36.75
C LYS A 550 3.21 -51.83 36.69
N ILE A 551 3.48 -52.98 36.07
CA ILE A 551 2.54 -54.12 36.07
C ILE A 551 2.26 -54.54 37.53
N THR A 552 0.99 -54.66 37.87
CA THR A 552 0.49 -55.00 39.22
C THR A 552 -0.12 -56.40 39.29
N SER A 553 -0.60 -56.95 38.17
CA SER A 553 -1.04 -58.34 38.05
C SER A 553 -1.06 -58.78 36.58
N GLY A 554 -0.95 -60.09 36.33
CA GLY A 554 -0.93 -60.70 35.00
C GLY A 554 0.44 -60.66 34.30
N ASP A 555 0.62 -61.53 33.31
CA ASP A 555 1.83 -61.58 32.46
C ASP A 555 1.63 -60.72 31.21
N ILE A 556 2.46 -59.69 31.03
CA ILE A 556 2.44 -58.79 29.87
C ILE A 556 2.70 -59.53 28.54
N SER A 557 3.36 -60.69 28.58
CA SER A 557 3.64 -61.54 27.41
C SER A 557 2.38 -62.15 26.77
N SER A 558 1.24 -62.10 27.47
CA SER A 558 -0.06 -62.63 27.01
C SER A 558 -0.80 -61.73 26.01
N VAL A 559 -0.43 -60.44 25.89
CA VAL A 559 -1.13 -59.44 25.08
C VAL A 559 -0.24 -58.91 23.95
N LYS A 560 -0.30 -59.53 22.76
CA LYS A 560 0.64 -59.28 21.64
C LYS A 560 0.18 -58.20 20.65
N PRO A 561 1.10 -57.55 19.90
CA PRO A 561 0.76 -56.72 18.74
C PRO A 561 0.18 -57.55 17.58
N ALA A 562 -0.41 -56.86 16.60
CA ALA A 562 -0.79 -57.43 15.31
C ALA A 562 0.26 -57.08 14.23
N ASP A 563 0.66 -58.07 13.43
CA ASP A 563 1.76 -57.96 12.47
C ASP A 563 1.47 -57.02 11.28
N LYS A 564 2.55 -56.45 10.73
CA LYS A 564 2.62 -55.96 9.34
C LYS A 564 3.86 -56.55 8.67
N ASP A 565 3.69 -56.95 7.42
CA ASP A 565 4.71 -57.59 6.59
C ASP A 565 5.68 -56.56 5.97
N ASP A 566 6.89 -57.00 5.65
CA ASP A 566 8.05 -56.11 5.45
C ASP A 566 8.46 -55.98 3.96
N GLY A 567 8.67 -54.73 3.54
CA GLY A 567 9.61 -54.37 2.48
C GLY A 567 9.21 -54.56 1.01
N LYS A 568 9.10 -53.43 0.30
CA LYS A 568 9.96 -53.17 -0.88
C LYS A 568 10.01 -51.70 -1.28
N GLU A 569 11.13 -51.31 -1.87
CA GLU A 569 11.22 -50.12 -2.72
C GLU A 569 10.56 -50.42 -4.07
N ASP A 570 9.82 -49.45 -4.61
CA ASP A 570 9.65 -49.29 -6.05
C ASP A 570 9.45 -47.80 -6.35
N ASP A 571 10.13 -47.30 -7.38
CA ASP A 571 10.02 -45.92 -7.85
C ASP A 571 8.79 -45.77 -8.73
N ASN A 572 7.82 -44.94 -8.34
CA ASN A 572 6.77 -44.49 -9.25
C ASN A 572 6.16 -43.15 -8.84
N THR A 573 5.90 -42.32 -9.85
CA THR A 573 5.26 -41.01 -9.70
C THR A 573 3.75 -41.14 -9.74
N SER A 574 3.06 -40.60 -8.73
CA SER A 574 1.62 -40.34 -8.80
C SER A 574 1.29 -39.06 -8.03
N ASP A 575 0.67 -38.10 -8.72
CA ASP A 575 0.17 -36.86 -8.13
C ASP A 575 -1.24 -37.07 -7.56
N GLU A 576 -1.31 -37.55 -6.31
CA GLU A 576 -2.50 -37.38 -5.46
C GLU A 576 -2.19 -36.51 -4.22
N PRO A 577 -3.13 -35.64 -3.78
CA PRO A 577 -2.92 -34.71 -2.68
C PRO A 577 -3.08 -35.40 -1.31
N GLY A 578 -1.96 -35.83 -0.74
CA GLY A 578 -1.91 -36.42 0.61
C GLY A 578 -2.27 -35.42 1.72
N THR A 579 -3.06 -35.90 2.69
CA THR A 579 -3.46 -35.24 3.96
C THR A 579 -4.47 -34.09 3.91
N GLY A 580 -4.34 -33.13 2.98
CA GLY A 580 -5.13 -31.89 3.03
C GLY A 580 -4.84 -30.99 4.25
N GLU A 581 -3.73 -31.23 4.96
CA GLU A 581 -3.20 -30.34 5.99
C GLU A 581 -2.49 -29.15 5.31
N TYR A 582 -2.61 -27.95 5.90
CA TYR A 582 -1.89 -26.76 5.46
C TYR A 582 -1.09 -26.18 6.61
N VAL A 583 0.01 -25.49 6.27
CA VAL A 583 0.81 -24.70 7.21
C VAL A 583 1.06 -23.30 6.68
N ARG A 584 1.25 -22.34 7.59
CA ARG A 584 1.62 -20.95 7.28
C ARG A 584 2.99 -20.63 7.87
N THR A 585 3.87 -20.02 7.07
CA THR A 585 5.19 -19.59 7.54
C THR A 585 5.07 -18.48 8.57
N THR A 586 5.93 -18.50 9.60
CA THR A 586 5.96 -17.48 10.68
C THR A 586 7.03 -16.42 10.49
N THR A 587 7.96 -16.66 9.56
CA THR A 587 9.07 -15.76 9.19
C THR A 587 9.50 -16.09 7.75
N GLY A 588 10.47 -15.34 7.22
CA GLY A 588 11.14 -15.71 5.96
C GLY A 588 11.87 -17.05 6.11
N VAL A 589 11.56 -18.03 5.28
CA VAL A 589 12.10 -19.41 5.40
C VAL A 589 12.50 -20.00 4.06
N ASN A 590 13.65 -20.66 4.03
CA ASN A 590 14.15 -21.32 2.82
C ASN A 590 13.36 -22.62 2.56
N LEU A 591 12.72 -22.71 1.40
CA LEU A 591 12.25 -23.97 0.81
C LEU A 591 13.47 -24.68 0.20
N ARG A 592 13.69 -25.95 0.55
CA ARG A 592 14.92 -26.70 0.18
C ARG A 592 14.65 -28.01 -0.53
N LYS A 593 15.66 -28.53 -1.24
CA LYS A 593 15.61 -29.85 -1.89
C LYS A 593 15.60 -31.04 -0.91
N GLY A 594 16.02 -30.87 0.35
CA GLY A 594 16.04 -31.95 1.34
C GLY A 594 15.97 -31.48 2.79
N THR A 595 15.88 -32.44 3.71
CA THR A 595 15.71 -32.22 5.16
C THR A 595 17.01 -31.82 5.88
N SER A 596 17.75 -30.86 5.34
CA SER A 596 18.97 -30.32 5.96
C SER A 596 19.26 -28.89 5.49
N THR A 597 19.81 -28.08 6.39
CA THR A 597 20.30 -26.71 6.13
C THR A 597 21.48 -26.65 5.16
N SER A 598 22.14 -27.79 4.89
CA SER A 598 23.19 -27.93 3.87
C SER A 598 22.67 -28.19 2.44
N THR A 599 21.37 -28.50 2.26
CA THR A 599 20.80 -28.78 0.93
C THR A 599 20.38 -27.51 0.20
N ASP A 600 20.43 -27.53 -1.14
CA ASP A 600 20.05 -26.42 -2.02
C ASP A 600 18.75 -25.74 -1.59
N VAL A 601 18.79 -24.42 -1.55
CA VAL A 601 17.60 -23.57 -1.44
C VAL A 601 16.95 -23.48 -2.82
N ILE A 602 15.69 -23.90 -2.91
CA ILE A 602 14.85 -23.78 -4.11
C ILE A 602 14.40 -22.33 -4.25
N THR A 603 13.87 -21.76 -3.15
CA THR A 603 13.54 -20.33 -3.02
C THR A 603 13.48 -19.95 -1.53
N VAL A 604 13.46 -18.65 -1.25
CA VAL A 604 13.02 -18.14 0.05
C VAL A 604 11.51 -17.87 -0.03
N LEU A 605 10.76 -18.32 0.97
CA LEU A 605 9.34 -18.04 1.14
C LEU A 605 9.20 -16.90 2.15
N ASN A 606 8.30 -15.95 1.88
CA ASN A 606 8.03 -14.83 2.78
C ASN A 606 7.31 -15.30 4.07
N SER A 607 7.33 -14.49 5.13
CA SER A 607 6.47 -14.73 6.30
C SER A 607 4.99 -14.69 5.91
N GLY A 608 4.14 -15.52 6.51
CA GLY A 608 2.72 -15.56 6.18
C GLY A 608 2.36 -16.31 4.89
N THR A 609 3.32 -16.93 4.19
CA THR A 609 3.08 -17.79 3.01
C THR A 609 2.33 -19.06 3.42
N VAL A 610 1.32 -19.46 2.66
CA VAL A 610 0.51 -20.67 2.90
C VAL A 610 1.01 -21.83 2.02
N LEU A 611 1.13 -23.02 2.62
CA LEU A 611 1.71 -24.21 2.00
C LEU A 611 0.81 -25.43 2.29
N GLU A 612 0.63 -26.29 1.30
CA GLU A 612 0.06 -27.64 1.49
C GLU A 612 1.13 -28.54 2.13
N VAL A 613 0.76 -29.39 3.09
CA VAL A 613 1.64 -30.42 3.65
C VAL A 613 1.50 -31.69 2.82
N ILE A 614 2.60 -32.12 2.20
CA ILE A 614 2.70 -33.41 1.51
C ILE A 614 2.94 -34.52 2.55
N ASP A 615 3.95 -34.33 3.41
CA ASP A 615 4.25 -35.23 4.51
C ASP A 615 5.09 -34.56 5.61
N ARG A 616 5.35 -35.30 6.69
CA ARG A 616 6.17 -34.88 7.84
C ARG A 616 7.32 -35.87 8.07
N LYS A 617 8.27 -35.98 7.12
CA LYS A 617 9.44 -36.90 7.19
C LYS A 617 10.10 -37.01 8.56
N ASN A 618 10.24 -35.90 9.29
CA ASN A 618 10.76 -35.90 10.67
C ASN A 618 10.25 -34.68 11.46
N LYS A 619 10.58 -34.64 12.76
CA LYS A 619 10.17 -33.56 13.67
C LYS A 619 10.71 -32.16 13.34
N ASP A 620 11.81 -32.05 12.58
CA ASP A 620 12.52 -30.80 12.34
C ASP A 620 12.24 -30.22 10.93
N TRP A 621 11.61 -31.01 10.03
CA TRP A 621 11.34 -30.66 8.62
C TRP A 621 9.96 -31.17 8.15
N VAL A 622 9.21 -30.29 7.49
CA VAL A 622 7.94 -30.59 6.83
C VAL A 622 8.16 -30.62 5.31
N HIS A 623 7.63 -31.64 4.64
CA HIS A 623 7.60 -31.73 3.19
C HIS A 623 6.32 -31.05 2.70
N VAL A 624 6.46 -30.03 1.86
CA VAL A 624 5.38 -29.07 1.53
C VAL A 624 5.32 -28.80 0.04
N ARG A 625 4.12 -28.42 -0.43
CA ARG A 625 3.88 -27.87 -1.77
C ARG A 625 3.44 -26.41 -1.66
N THR A 626 4.06 -25.54 -2.44
CA THR A 626 3.61 -24.16 -2.63
C THR A 626 2.35 -24.12 -3.50
N THR A 627 1.58 -23.02 -3.44
CA THR A 627 0.42 -22.78 -4.31
C THR A 627 0.75 -22.89 -5.80
N GLY A 628 1.98 -22.53 -6.19
CA GLY A 628 2.49 -22.65 -7.57
C GLY A 628 2.90 -24.07 -7.98
N GLY A 629 2.71 -25.07 -7.12
CA GLY A 629 3.02 -26.49 -7.36
C GLY A 629 4.45 -26.91 -6.99
N THR A 630 5.35 -25.98 -6.66
CA THR A 630 6.74 -26.32 -6.26
C THR A 630 6.75 -27.04 -4.92
N ALA A 631 7.23 -28.29 -4.93
CA ALA A 631 7.45 -29.10 -3.72
C ALA A 631 8.86 -28.89 -3.13
N GLY A 632 9.00 -29.08 -1.83
CA GLY A 632 10.28 -29.02 -1.12
C GLY A 632 10.13 -29.09 0.39
N TYR A 633 11.22 -28.86 1.11
CA TYR A 633 11.29 -28.99 2.57
C TYR A 633 11.45 -27.64 3.26
N VAL A 634 10.66 -27.41 4.31
CA VAL A 634 10.77 -26.24 5.20
C VAL A 634 11.01 -26.71 6.63
N SER A 635 11.75 -25.93 7.43
CA SER A 635 12.02 -26.32 8.82
C SER A 635 10.78 -26.09 9.69
N ALA A 636 10.40 -27.11 10.46
CA ALA A 636 9.14 -27.17 11.21
C ALA A 636 8.98 -26.03 12.24
N GLN A 637 10.07 -25.46 12.72
CA GLN A 637 10.09 -24.31 13.64
C GLN A 637 9.59 -22.99 13.03
N TYR A 638 9.60 -22.86 11.69
CA TYR A 638 9.22 -21.63 10.98
C TYR A 638 7.87 -21.74 10.25
N VAL A 639 7.09 -22.77 10.58
CA VAL A 639 5.74 -22.99 10.05
C VAL A 639 4.77 -23.35 11.19
N THR A 640 3.53 -22.91 11.07
CA THR A 640 2.44 -23.19 12.03
C THR A 640 1.26 -23.82 11.32
N ALA A 641 0.50 -24.67 12.01
CA ALA A 641 -0.70 -25.29 11.45
C ALA A 641 -1.70 -24.21 10.99
N TYR A 642 -2.24 -24.38 9.78
CA TYR A 642 -3.13 -23.42 9.14
C TYR A 642 -4.41 -24.11 8.71
N THR A 643 -5.55 -23.60 9.16
CA THR A 643 -6.86 -24.13 8.78
C THR A 643 -7.56 -23.07 7.91
N PRO A 644 -7.83 -23.37 6.63
CA PRO A 644 -8.74 -22.57 5.81
C PRO A 644 -10.09 -22.48 6.50
N SER A 645 -10.58 -21.26 6.73
CA SER A 645 -11.81 -20.98 7.49
C SER A 645 -12.80 -20.12 6.69
N GLY A 646 -12.41 -19.62 5.52
CA GLY A 646 -13.23 -18.78 4.67
C GLY A 646 -14.50 -19.48 4.21
N THR A 647 -15.65 -18.89 4.53
CA THR A 647 -16.99 -19.24 4.01
C THR A 647 -17.44 -18.32 2.87
N SER A 648 -16.72 -17.22 2.66
CA SER A 648 -16.91 -16.21 1.61
C SER A 648 -15.56 -15.59 1.27
N GLY A 649 -15.45 -14.97 0.09
CA GLY A 649 -14.26 -14.27 -0.35
C GLY A 649 -14.52 -13.46 -1.62
N SER A 650 -13.49 -12.78 -2.13
CA SER A 650 -13.51 -12.11 -3.43
C SER A 650 -12.12 -11.98 -4.04
N VAL A 651 -12.06 -11.45 -5.25
CA VAL A 651 -10.86 -11.02 -5.96
C VAL A 651 -11.04 -9.57 -6.40
N SER A 652 -9.95 -8.81 -6.43
CA SER A 652 -9.91 -7.41 -6.88
C SER A 652 -10.14 -7.19 -8.38
N THR A 653 -10.16 -8.26 -9.18
CA THR A 653 -10.80 -8.27 -10.51
C THR A 653 -11.36 -9.66 -10.83
N SER A 654 -12.50 -9.71 -11.52
CA SER A 654 -13.17 -10.94 -11.98
C SER A 654 -12.57 -11.51 -13.27
N SER A 655 -11.83 -10.70 -14.02
CA SER A 655 -11.07 -11.13 -15.19
C SER A 655 -9.85 -10.25 -15.45
N ALA A 656 -8.89 -10.78 -16.20
CA ALA A 656 -7.72 -10.03 -16.66
C ALA A 656 -7.15 -10.62 -17.96
N THR A 657 -6.43 -9.78 -18.71
CA THR A 657 -5.60 -10.20 -19.85
C THR A 657 -4.15 -9.83 -19.56
N ILE A 658 -3.22 -10.76 -19.74
CA ILE A 658 -1.77 -10.54 -19.57
C ILE A 658 -0.97 -11.19 -20.68
N ALA A 659 0.19 -10.63 -21.01
CA ALA A 659 1.13 -11.30 -21.90
C ALA A 659 1.83 -12.48 -21.22
N GLN A 660 2.24 -13.47 -22.02
CA GLN A 660 3.13 -14.54 -21.58
C GLN A 660 4.40 -13.95 -20.94
N TYR A 661 4.89 -14.59 -19.88
CA TYR A 661 6.00 -14.17 -19.01
C TYR A 661 5.73 -12.98 -18.06
N LYS A 662 4.55 -12.35 -18.09
CA LYS A 662 4.17 -11.34 -17.09
C LYS A 662 3.43 -11.97 -15.91
N THR A 663 3.58 -11.34 -14.74
CA THR A 663 2.84 -11.64 -13.51
C THR A 663 1.81 -10.55 -13.26
N LEU A 664 0.54 -10.91 -13.09
CA LEU A 664 -0.52 -10.03 -12.60
C LEU A 664 -0.47 -9.99 -11.06
N TYR A 665 -0.49 -8.80 -10.46
CA TYR A 665 -0.76 -8.63 -9.04
C TYR A 665 -2.25 -8.34 -8.81
N MET A 666 -2.90 -9.15 -7.97
CA MET A 666 -4.24 -8.93 -7.43
C MET A 666 -4.20 -8.99 -5.90
N GLU A 667 -5.18 -8.37 -5.25
CA GLU A 667 -5.59 -8.72 -3.89
C GLU A 667 -6.80 -9.68 -3.95
N GLY A 668 -6.80 -10.69 -3.08
CA GLY A 668 -8.01 -11.40 -2.67
C GLY A 668 -8.62 -10.78 -1.41
N SER A 669 -9.85 -11.16 -1.08
CA SER A 669 -10.42 -10.92 0.25
C SER A 669 -11.12 -12.16 0.80
N GLY A 670 -11.24 -12.23 2.13
CA GLY A 670 -11.73 -13.41 2.85
C GLY A 670 -10.62 -14.05 3.67
N SER A 671 -10.84 -14.23 4.98
CA SER A 671 -9.84 -14.85 5.85
C SER A 671 -9.65 -16.33 5.51
N SER A 672 -8.41 -16.67 5.13
CA SER A 672 -7.94 -18.03 4.91
C SER A 672 -8.61 -18.78 3.74
N LEU A 673 -8.24 -18.37 2.53
CA LEU A 673 -8.53 -19.06 1.26
C LEU A 673 -7.29 -19.80 0.73
N ILE A 674 -7.52 -20.86 -0.05
CA ILE A 674 -6.50 -21.53 -0.87
C ILE A 674 -6.73 -21.17 -2.33
N TRP A 675 -5.69 -20.71 -3.02
CA TRP A 675 -5.77 -20.40 -4.45
C TRP A 675 -5.30 -21.58 -5.31
N ALA A 676 -5.87 -21.73 -6.50
CA ALA A 676 -5.47 -22.69 -7.51
C ALA A 676 -5.74 -22.14 -8.92
N SER A 677 -5.02 -22.64 -9.93
CA SER A 677 -5.38 -22.44 -11.34
C SER A 677 -6.13 -23.66 -11.87
N SER A 678 -7.10 -23.46 -12.75
CA SER A 678 -7.73 -24.55 -13.51
C SER A 678 -6.79 -25.16 -14.57
N ASP A 679 -5.77 -24.41 -14.99
CA ASP A 679 -4.76 -24.84 -15.96
C ASP A 679 -3.41 -24.17 -15.64
N THR A 680 -2.49 -24.95 -15.07
CA THR A 680 -1.14 -24.51 -14.70
C THR A 680 -0.13 -24.51 -15.87
N SER A 681 -0.54 -24.98 -17.06
CA SER A 681 0.20 -24.83 -18.31
C SER A 681 -0.07 -23.48 -18.99
N VAL A 682 -1.26 -22.91 -18.77
CA VAL A 682 -1.62 -21.55 -19.20
C VAL A 682 -1.23 -20.51 -18.14
N ALA A 683 -1.64 -20.66 -16.88
CA ALA A 683 -1.33 -19.69 -15.82
C ALA A 683 -1.06 -20.34 -14.46
N LYS A 684 -0.01 -19.90 -13.76
CA LYS A 684 0.34 -20.33 -12.40
C LYS A 684 -0.02 -19.26 -11.39
N VAL A 685 -0.33 -19.66 -10.15
CA VAL A 685 -0.76 -18.75 -9.09
C VAL A 685 0.05 -18.98 -7.81
N GLU A 686 0.49 -17.89 -7.18
CA GLU A 686 1.25 -17.87 -5.94
C GLU A 686 0.59 -16.89 -4.95
N ALA A 687 0.40 -17.33 -3.70
CA ALA A 687 -0.18 -16.49 -2.65
C ALA A 687 0.93 -15.72 -1.91
N GLY A 688 0.81 -14.39 -1.90
CA GLY A 688 1.69 -13.49 -1.17
C GLY A 688 1.27 -13.28 0.28
N VAL A 689 1.74 -12.19 0.87
CA VAL A 689 1.36 -11.77 2.22
C VAL A 689 0.03 -11.01 2.21
N ASP A 690 -0.69 -10.98 3.32
CA ASP A 690 -1.88 -10.13 3.54
C ASP A 690 -2.91 -10.11 2.40
N ASN A 691 -3.19 -11.31 1.85
CA ASN A 691 -4.12 -11.61 0.75
C ASN A 691 -3.66 -11.18 -0.65
N GLN A 692 -2.39 -10.80 -0.83
CA GLN A 692 -1.78 -10.62 -2.14
C GLN A 692 -1.80 -11.93 -2.94
N LEU A 693 -1.97 -11.80 -4.25
CA LEU A 693 -2.12 -12.90 -5.19
C LEU A 693 -1.36 -12.57 -6.48
N PHE A 694 -0.42 -13.43 -6.85
CA PHE A 694 0.42 -13.25 -8.03
C PHE A 694 0.09 -14.34 -9.06
N VAL A 695 -0.28 -13.94 -10.28
CA VAL A 695 -0.65 -14.88 -11.35
C VAL A 695 0.27 -14.71 -12.56
N TYR A 696 1.09 -15.71 -12.83
CA TYR A 696 2.10 -15.71 -13.90
C TYR A 696 1.56 -16.39 -15.17
N GLY A 697 1.62 -15.68 -16.30
CA GLY A 697 1.22 -16.20 -17.62
C GLY A 697 2.30 -17.12 -18.20
N VAL A 698 2.02 -18.42 -18.26
CA VAL A 698 2.97 -19.47 -18.69
C VAL A 698 2.94 -19.68 -20.20
N ALA A 699 1.75 -19.75 -20.81
CA ALA A 699 1.55 -19.95 -22.25
C ALA A 699 0.19 -19.37 -22.70
N PRO A 700 0.03 -19.01 -23.99
CA PRO A 700 -1.22 -18.42 -24.49
C PRO A 700 -2.43 -19.35 -24.33
N GLY A 701 -3.54 -18.81 -23.84
CA GLY A 701 -4.76 -19.55 -23.52
C GLY A 701 -5.62 -18.82 -22.47
N THR A 702 -6.59 -19.51 -21.85
CA THR A 702 -7.40 -18.95 -20.76
C THR A 702 -7.49 -19.93 -19.60
N ALA A 703 -7.18 -19.46 -18.38
CA ALA A 703 -7.26 -20.23 -17.15
C ALA A 703 -8.13 -19.51 -16.11
N LYS A 704 -8.86 -20.27 -15.30
CA LYS A 704 -9.63 -19.76 -14.17
C LYS A 704 -8.81 -19.88 -12.90
N ILE A 705 -8.51 -18.77 -12.25
CA ILE A 705 -7.89 -18.70 -10.94
C ILE A 705 -9.01 -18.76 -9.89
N ILE A 706 -8.93 -19.73 -8.98
CA ILE A 706 -10.02 -20.14 -8.09
C ILE A 706 -9.56 -20.04 -6.64
N GLY A 707 -10.27 -19.24 -5.84
CA GLY A 707 -10.14 -19.18 -4.38
C GLY A 707 -11.14 -20.14 -3.73
N LYS A 708 -10.62 -21.12 -3.00
CA LYS A 708 -11.40 -22.16 -2.29
C LYS A 708 -11.44 -21.88 -0.79
N GLY A 709 -12.62 -22.08 -0.21
CA GLY A 709 -12.87 -21.97 1.23
C GLY A 709 -12.61 -23.26 2.00
N ALA A 710 -12.95 -23.25 3.30
CA ALA A 710 -12.76 -24.35 4.26
C ALA A 710 -13.30 -25.72 3.81
N ASN A 711 -14.36 -25.69 3.00
CA ASN A 711 -15.09 -26.86 2.50
C ASN A 711 -14.69 -27.24 1.06
N GLY A 712 -13.58 -26.71 0.55
CA GLY A 712 -13.12 -26.91 -0.84
C GLY A 712 -13.97 -26.24 -1.92
N LYS A 713 -15.08 -25.58 -1.55
CA LYS A 713 -15.95 -24.87 -2.48
C LYS A 713 -15.26 -23.61 -3.01
N GLU A 714 -15.43 -23.33 -4.30
CA GLU A 714 -15.14 -22.01 -4.86
C GLU A 714 -15.94 -20.93 -4.14
N VAL A 715 -15.25 -19.91 -3.63
CA VAL A 715 -15.83 -18.71 -3.00
C VAL A 715 -15.35 -17.41 -3.64
N ALA A 716 -14.32 -17.45 -4.48
CA ALA A 716 -13.86 -16.36 -5.32
C ALA A 716 -13.23 -16.91 -6.61
N SER A 717 -13.29 -16.18 -7.72
CA SER A 717 -12.51 -16.54 -8.92
C SER A 717 -12.27 -15.38 -9.89
N CYS A 718 -11.17 -15.48 -10.64
CA CYS A 718 -10.78 -14.56 -11.71
C CYS A 718 -10.49 -15.36 -13.00
N THR A 719 -10.96 -14.89 -14.15
CA THR A 719 -10.64 -15.49 -15.46
C THR A 719 -9.46 -14.77 -16.09
N VAL A 720 -8.32 -15.45 -16.21
CA VAL A 720 -7.07 -14.87 -16.74
C VAL A 720 -6.83 -15.42 -18.15
N THR A 721 -6.84 -14.53 -19.13
CA THR A 721 -6.42 -14.83 -20.51
C THR A 721 -4.97 -14.43 -20.69
N VAL A 722 -4.15 -15.37 -21.16
CA VAL A 722 -2.74 -15.17 -21.47
C VAL A 722 -2.60 -15.02 -22.98
N THR A 723 -1.98 -13.92 -23.42
CA THR A 723 -1.68 -13.67 -24.84
C THR A 723 -0.28 -14.14 -25.20
N ALA A 724 0.11 -13.99 -26.47
CA ALA A 724 1.50 -14.12 -26.90
C ALA A 724 2.45 -13.20 -26.09
N PRO A 725 3.77 -13.48 -26.04
CA PRO A 725 4.75 -12.57 -25.45
C PRO A 725 4.75 -11.21 -26.16
N GLU A 726 4.97 -10.14 -25.40
CA GLU A 726 5.13 -8.79 -25.95
C GLU A 726 6.24 -8.75 -27.01
N ALA A 727 6.14 -7.84 -27.98
CA ALA A 727 7.15 -7.70 -29.04
C ALA A 727 8.52 -7.36 -28.44
N VAL A 728 8.55 -6.38 -27.55
CA VAL A 728 9.71 -5.96 -26.76
C VAL A 728 9.21 -5.78 -25.33
N ARG A 729 10.03 -6.14 -24.32
CA ARG A 729 9.67 -6.04 -22.90
C ARG A 729 10.00 -4.67 -22.29
N PHE A 730 11.11 -4.10 -22.75
CA PHE A 730 11.66 -2.80 -22.35
C PHE A 730 12.52 -2.28 -23.51
N ALA A 731 12.44 -0.98 -23.80
CA ALA A 731 13.34 -0.30 -24.73
C ALA A 731 13.84 1.02 -24.14
N TYR A 732 15.12 1.32 -24.32
CA TYR A 732 15.80 2.46 -23.72
C TYR A 732 17.09 2.83 -24.48
N THR A 733 17.76 3.92 -24.10
CA THR A 733 19.14 4.19 -24.52
C THR A 733 20.12 4.15 -23.36
N THR A 734 21.37 3.81 -23.68
CA THR A 734 22.52 4.17 -22.83
C THR A 734 23.47 5.06 -23.66
N PRO A 735 23.79 6.29 -23.20
CA PRO A 735 23.25 6.92 -21.99
C PRO A 735 21.76 7.31 -22.08
N ASN A 736 21.12 7.46 -20.91
CA ASN A 736 19.73 7.91 -20.75
C ASN A 736 19.53 9.42 -21.04
N ILE A 737 20.63 10.18 -21.04
CA ILE A 737 20.71 11.56 -21.54
C ILE A 737 21.91 11.69 -22.49
N ILE A 738 21.71 12.28 -23.66
CA ILE A 738 22.68 12.24 -24.78
C ILE A 738 23.19 13.66 -25.05
N SER A 739 24.51 13.84 -25.13
CA SER A 739 25.09 15.10 -25.66
C SER A 739 24.96 15.14 -27.18
N ALA A 740 24.59 16.29 -27.75
CA ALA A 740 24.45 16.49 -29.18
C ALA A 740 25.73 16.10 -29.95
N GLY A 741 25.60 15.18 -30.90
CA GLY A 741 26.69 14.64 -31.71
C GLY A 741 27.47 13.49 -31.07
N ALA A 742 27.20 13.14 -29.80
CA ALA A 742 27.75 11.93 -29.19
C ALA A 742 27.08 10.67 -29.75
N GLY A 743 27.83 9.56 -29.75
CA GLY A 743 27.27 8.23 -30.01
C GLY A 743 26.53 7.69 -28.79
N PHE A 744 25.48 6.92 -29.02
CA PHE A 744 24.69 6.23 -28.00
C PHE A 744 24.15 4.89 -28.53
N GLU A 745 23.83 3.98 -27.61
CA GLU A 745 23.23 2.68 -27.92
C GLU A 745 21.73 2.72 -27.72
N LEU A 746 20.98 2.32 -28.75
CA LEU A 746 19.60 1.86 -28.64
C LEU A 746 19.60 0.44 -28.08
N LYS A 747 18.83 0.19 -27.02
CA LYS A 747 18.72 -1.11 -26.34
C LYS A 747 17.27 -1.58 -26.33
N ALA A 748 17.06 -2.87 -26.60
CA ALA A 748 15.76 -3.53 -26.49
C ALA A 748 15.91 -4.89 -25.83
N VAL A 749 15.10 -5.16 -24.81
CA VAL A 749 15.07 -6.45 -24.12
C VAL A 749 13.88 -7.26 -24.59
N THR A 750 14.10 -8.51 -24.99
CA THR A 750 13.06 -9.43 -25.46
C THR A 750 13.15 -10.80 -24.79
N ASP A 751 12.11 -11.62 -24.93
CA ASP A 751 12.25 -13.06 -24.68
C ASP A 751 13.15 -13.74 -25.73
N THR A 752 13.48 -15.01 -25.50
CA THR A 752 14.44 -15.78 -26.31
C THR A 752 13.91 -16.22 -27.70
N GLN A 753 12.63 -15.99 -28.03
CA GLN A 753 12.05 -16.33 -29.34
C GLN A 753 12.24 -15.25 -30.40
N LYS A 754 12.68 -14.03 -30.04
CA LYS A 754 12.95 -12.96 -31.03
C LYS A 754 14.37 -13.09 -31.58
N SER A 755 14.55 -12.99 -32.89
CA SER A 755 15.82 -13.15 -33.60
C SER A 755 16.50 -11.82 -33.97
N SER A 756 15.72 -10.74 -34.04
CA SER A 756 16.20 -9.39 -34.38
C SER A 756 15.20 -8.32 -33.91
N VAL A 757 15.70 -7.08 -33.79
CA VAL A 757 14.95 -5.87 -33.43
C VAL A 757 15.14 -4.80 -34.51
N LYS A 758 14.12 -3.96 -34.68
CA LYS A 758 14.14 -2.74 -35.49
C LYS A 758 13.73 -1.57 -34.59
N PHE A 759 14.54 -0.53 -34.53
CA PHE A 759 14.21 0.75 -33.93
C PHE A 759 13.85 1.76 -35.02
N GLU A 760 12.74 2.46 -34.88
CA GLU A 760 12.36 3.60 -35.72
C GLU A 760 12.38 4.86 -34.86
N ILE A 761 13.27 5.81 -35.17
CA ILE A 761 13.35 7.11 -34.51
C ILE A 761 12.63 8.15 -35.38
N ASP A 762 11.56 8.75 -34.86
CA ASP A 762 10.73 9.70 -35.59
C ASP A 762 11.56 10.89 -36.11
N GLY A 763 11.52 11.10 -37.42
CA GLY A 763 12.26 12.17 -38.11
C GLY A 763 13.77 11.95 -38.27
N VAL A 764 14.33 10.83 -37.79
CA VAL A 764 15.79 10.56 -37.85
C VAL A 764 16.11 9.33 -38.71
N GLY A 765 15.44 8.19 -38.51
CA GLY A 765 15.68 6.99 -39.33
C GLY A 765 15.40 5.66 -38.63
N THR A 766 15.74 4.57 -39.33
CA THR A 766 15.48 3.18 -38.93
C THR A 766 16.80 2.42 -38.72
N TYR A 767 16.89 1.65 -37.64
CA TYR A 767 18.09 0.92 -37.22
C TYR A 767 17.73 -0.53 -36.89
N GLU A 768 18.28 -1.49 -37.64
CA GLU A 768 18.00 -2.92 -37.46
C GLU A 768 19.22 -3.65 -36.88
N THR A 769 18.97 -4.62 -35.99
CA THR A 769 20.02 -5.43 -35.36
C THR A 769 19.56 -6.85 -35.09
N SER A 770 20.43 -7.82 -35.38
CA SER A 770 20.30 -9.22 -34.95
C SER A 770 21.35 -9.60 -33.92
N SER A 771 22.14 -8.64 -33.43
CA SER A 771 23.17 -8.85 -32.42
C SER A 771 22.58 -8.64 -31.03
N TYR A 772 22.76 -9.62 -30.14
CA TYR A 772 22.24 -9.59 -28.79
C TYR A 772 23.19 -10.22 -27.77
N GLU A 773 23.15 -9.69 -26.55
CA GLU A 773 23.66 -10.37 -25.35
C GLU A 773 22.52 -11.18 -24.72
N SER A 774 22.84 -12.19 -23.89
CA SER A 774 21.83 -12.96 -23.14
C SER A 774 22.03 -12.76 -21.65
N GLU A 775 20.95 -12.47 -20.91
CA GLU A 775 20.95 -12.42 -19.45
C GLU A 775 19.86 -13.35 -18.89
N SER A 776 20.13 -13.94 -17.71
CA SER A 776 19.25 -14.92 -17.06
C SER A 776 19.14 -14.66 -15.56
N GLN A 777 17.93 -14.75 -15.01
CA GLN A 777 17.65 -14.63 -13.58
C GLN A 777 16.59 -15.66 -13.18
N LYS A 778 17.02 -16.73 -12.49
CA LYS A 778 16.24 -17.95 -12.27
C LYS A 778 15.75 -18.56 -13.60
N ASP A 779 14.44 -18.59 -13.81
CA ASP A 779 13.72 -19.08 -14.99
C ASP A 779 13.50 -18.01 -16.06
N ASN A 780 13.59 -16.72 -15.70
CA ASN A 780 13.57 -15.62 -16.65
C ASN A 780 14.87 -15.59 -17.46
N ASN A 781 14.74 -15.54 -18.79
CA ASN A 781 15.84 -15.55 -19.76
C ASN A 781 15.50 -14.57 -20.88
N VAL A 782 16.43 -13.65 -21.18
CA VAL A 782 16.19 -12.55 -22.13
C VAL A 782 17.33 -12.38 -23.14
N ARG A 783 17.01 -11.72 -24.25
CA ARG A 783 17.97 -11.20 -25.24
C ARG A 783 18.00 -9.68 -25.18
N ILE A 784 19.20 -9.10 -25.22
CA ILE A 784 19.44 -7.67 -25.12
C ILE A 784 20.01 -7.21 -26.46
N PHE A 785 19.14 -6.77 -27.36
CA PHE A 785 19.50 -6.29 -28.68
C PHE A 785 20.07 -4.87 -28.60
N SER A 786 21.08 -4.58 -29.42
CA SER A 786 21.85 -3.33 -29.38
C SER A 786 22.07 -2.75 -30.79
N ALA A 787 21.91 -1.42 -30.94
CA ALA A 787 22.23 -0.69 -32.16
C ALA A 787 22.79 0.71 -31.88
N SER A 788 24.00 0.99 -32.36
CA SER A 788 24.69 2.27 -32.21
C SER A 788 24.15 3.34 -33.16
N THR A 789 23.96 4.58 -32.68
CA THR A 789 23.69 5.75 -33.53
C THR A 789 24.15 7.06 -32.87
N SER A 790 23.95 8.21 -33.52
CA SER A 790 24.20 9.54 -32.97
C SER A 790 23.21 10.57 -33.52
N ILE A 791 22.92 11.64 -32.76
CA ILE A 791 22.03 12.73 -33.16
C ILE A 791 22.69 14.07 -32.83
N SER A 792 22.91 14.91 -33.84
CA SER A 792 23.61 16.20 -33.70
C SER A 792 22.74 17.38 -33.27
N THR A 793 21.43 17.20 -33.15
CA THR A 793 20.47 18.27 -32.87
C THR A 793 19.80 18.05 -31.50
N PRO A 794 19.92 18.96 -30.53
CA PRO A 794 19.18 18.89 -29.27
C PRO A 794 17.67 18.79 -29.48
N GLY A 795 16.99 18.00 -28.66
CA GLY A 795 15.56 17.74 -28.77
C GLY A 795 15.13 16.44 -28.09
N THR A 796 13.82 16.24 -27.99
CA THR A 796 13.22 14.96 -27.61
C THR A 796 12.72 14.24 -28.87
N TYR A 797 13.07 12.97 -29.02
CA TYR A 797 12.65 12.15 -30.16
C TYR A 797 11.92 10.90 -29.66
N THR A 798 10.88 10.49 -30.37
CA THR A 798 10.15 9.24 -30.10
C THR A 798 10.81 8.08 -30.84
N VAL A 799 10.88 6.93 -30.20
CA VAL A 799 11.50 5.70 -30.72
C VAL A 799 10.56 4.52 -30.54
N ARG A 800 10.30 3.78 -31.62
CA ARG A 800 9.51 2.53 -31.61
C ARG A 800 10.40 1.33 -31.83
N ALA A 801 10.39 0.38 -30.89
CA ALA A 801 11.16 -0.85 -30.95
C ALA A 801 10.24 -2.04 -31.30
N TYR A 802 10.40 -2.59 -32.49
CA TYR A 802 9.71 -3.77 -33.01
C TYR A 802 10.66 -4.97 -32.96
N SER A 803 10.13 -6.18 -32.80
CA SER A 803 10.94 -7.42 -32.90
C SER A 803 10.43 -8.39 -33.96
N ASN A 804 11.29 -9.32 -34.35
CA ASN A 804 11.04 -10.30 -35.41
C ASN A 804 11.31 -11.71 -34.87
N SER A 805 10.38 -12.64 -35.08
CA SER A 805 10.49 -14.05 -34.67
C SER A 805 10.80 -15.01 -35.84
N GLY A 806 11.28 -14.47 -36.96
CA GLY A 806 11.63 -15.21 -38.19
C GLY A 806 10.61 -15.08 -39.33
N SER A 807 9.40 -14.59 -39.04
CA SER A 807 8.32 -14.36 -40.02
C SER A 807 8.18 -12.91 -40.50
N GLY A 808 9.02 -11.99 -40.00
CA GLY A 808 8.91 -10.55 -40.20
C GLY A 808 8.81 -9.80 -38.87
N TYR A 809 8.88 -8.47 -38.94
CA TYR A 809 8.69 -7.62 -37.77
C TYR A 809 7.23 -7.62 -37.30
N SER A 810 7.06 -7.45 -35.99
CA SER A 810 5.78 -7.31 -35.29
C SER A 810 4.99 -6.07 -35.78
N SER A 811 3.67 -6.15 -35.67
CA SER A 811 2.78 -4.98 -35.69
C SER A 811 2.98 -4.10 -34.46
N ASP A 812 3.19 -4.76 -33.32
CA ASP A 812 3.25 -4.15 -32.01
C ASP A 812 4.69 -3.72 -31.69
N TYR A 813 4.84 -2.68 -30.89
CA TYR A 813 6.12 -2.08 -30.56
C TYR A 813 6.13 -1.59 -29.11
N GLU A 814 7.32 -1.52 -28.53
CA GLU A 814 7.57 -0.72 -27.33
C GLU A 814 7.91 0.71 -27.77
N GLU A 815 7.23 1.73 -27.24
CA GLU A 815 7.50 3.14 -27.53
C GLU A 815 8.15 3.83 -26.34
N PHE A 816 9.30 4.44 -26.58
CA PHE A 816 10.00 5.26 -25.59
C PHE A 816 10.49 6.56 -26.23
N THR A 817 11.02 7.48 -25.43
CA THR A 817 11.59 8.73 -25.92
C THR A 817 13.05 8.85 -25.52
N ILE A 818 13.85 9.51 -26.35
CA ILE A 818 15.26 9.86 -26.09
C ILE A 818 15.39 11.39 -25.95
N LEU A 819 16.33 11.84 -25.12
CA LEU A 819 16.60 13.26 -24.90
C LEU A 819 18.04 13.60 -25.26
N VAL A 820 18.19 14.46 -26.26
CA VAL A 820 19.47 15.03 -26.71
C VAL A 820 19.56 16.48 -26.21
N VAL A 821 20.65 16.82 -25.54
CA VAL A 821 20.94 18.16 -24.97
C VAL A 821 22.22 18.74 -25.57
N SER A 822 22.42 20.05 -25.50
CA SER A 822 23.67 20.67 -25.98
C SER A 822 24.89 20.26 -25.14
N THR A 823 24.71 19.96 -23.85
CA THR A 823 25.76 19.43 -22.98
C THR A 823 25.25 18.60 -21.80
N THR A 824 25.82 17.39 -21.65
CA THR A 824 25.69 16.54 -20.47
C THR A 824 26.83 16.73 -19.46
N ASP A 825 27.60 17.83 -19.56
CA ASP A 825 28.69 18.09 -18.61
C ASP A 825 28.16 18.22 -17.17
N LYS A 826 28.96 17.68 -16.24
CA LYS A 826 28.63 17.57 -14.82
C LYS A 826 28.53 18.93 -14.13
N THR A 827 29.22 19.96 -14.65
CA THR A 827 29.34 21.28 -14.01
C THR A 827 28.76 22.44 -14.81
N SER A 828 28.65 22.31 -16.14
CA SER A 828 28.18 23.35 -17.05
C SER A 828 26.67 23.51 -16.95
N THR A 829 26.23 24.71 -16.59
CA THR A 829 24.83 25.04 -16.32
C THR A 829 24.10 25.51 -17.58
N SER A 830 22.83 25.11 -17.70
CA SER A 830 21.93 25.57 -18.78
C SER A 830 20.48 25.61 -18.30
N ASN A 831 19.60 26.21 -19.09
CA ASN A 831 18.14 26.17 -18.89
C ASN A 831 17.46 25.04 -19.70
N GLU A 832 18.24 24.12 -20.29
CA GLU A 832 17.69 22.98 -21.03
C GLU A 832 17.06 21.94 -20.09
N ALA A 833 16.05 21.24 -20.59
CA ALA A 833 15.51 20.08 -19.87
C ALA A 833 16.56 18.96 -19.81
N ARG A 834 16.67 18.29 -18.68
CA ARG A 834 17.60 17.18 -18.45
C ARG A 834 16.88 15.88 -18.11
N ARG A 835 17.63 14.78 -18.16
CA ARG A 835 17.30 13.44 -17.66
C ARG A 835 18.43 12.95 -16.77
N VAL A 836 18.17 11.92 -15.96
CA VAL A 836 19.16 11.39 -15.03
C VAL A 836 20.24 10.63 -15.80
N SER A 837 21.52 10.87 -15.47
CA SER A 837 22.65 10.16 -16.06
C SER A 837 22.72 8.70 -15.60
N ASP A 838 23.30 7.82 -16.43
CA ASP A 838 23.51 6.40 -16.09
C ASP A 838 24.29 6.23 -14.77
N GLU A 839 25.27 7.11 -14.51
CA GLU A 839 26.08 7.13 -13.28
C GLU A 839 25.23 7.45 -12.03
N MET A 840 24.17 8.24 -12.16
CA MET A 840 23.19 8.43 -11.09
C MET A 840 22.13 7.32 -11.05
N LEU A 841 21.72 6.75 -12.19
CA LEU A 841 20.85 5.56 -12.20
C LEU A 841 21.52 4.37 -11.50
N GLU A 842 22.85 4.19 -11.66
CA GLU A 842 23.62 3.20 -10.92
C GLU A 842 23.73 3.51 -9.42
N ASN A 843 23.92 4.77 -9.04
CA ASN A 843 23.88 5.18 -7.63
C ASN A 843 22.49 4.92 -7.01
N ILE A 844 21.39 5.32 -7.66
CA ILE A 844 20.02 5.02 -7.20
C ILE A 844 19.81 3.51 -7.07
N ALA A 845 20.16 2.73 -8.10
CA ALA A 845 20.09 1.26 -8.07
C ALA A 845 20.89 0.63 -6.91
N SER A 846 22.01 1.26 -6.50
CA SER A 846 22.80 0.84 -5.34
C SER A 846 22.20 1.25 -3.99
N TYR A 847 21.36 2.29 -3.95
CA TYR A 847 20.65 2.73 -2.74
C TYR A 847 19.38 1.91 -2.48
N GLU A 848 18.60 1.60 -3.52
CA GLU A 848 17.37 0.79 -3.38
C GLU A 848 17.68 -0.71 -3.22
N GLY A 849 18.76 -1.19 -3.84
CA GLY A 849 19.12 -2.61 -3.86
C GLY A 849 18.36 -3.40 -4.93
N TYR A 850 18.92 -4.55 -5.32
CA TYR A 850 18.40 -5.38 -6.42
C TYR A 850 17.43 -6.45 -5.90
N VAL A 851 16.14 -6.28 -6.19
CA VAL A 851 15.03 -7.16 -5.80
C VAL A 851 14.48 -7.85 -7.07
N PRO A 852 15.11 -8.92 -7.60
CA PRO A 852 14.73 -9.49 -8.89
C PRO A 852 13.31 -10.09 -8.89
N GLY A 853 12.91 -10.74 -7.80
CA GLY A 853 11.57 -11.33 -7.64
C GLY A 853 10.71 -10.51 -6.69
N VAL A 854 9.42 -10.39 -6.98
CA VAL A 854 8.47 -9.58 -6.18
C VAL A 854 8.53 -9.93 -4.70
N SER A 855 8.70 -8.90 -3.87
CA SER A 855 8.93 -9.03 -2.43
C SER A 855 8.15 -7.97 -1.65
N PRO A 856 7.60 -8.28 -0.47
CA PRO A 856 6.86 -7.30 0.33
C PRO A 856 7.81 -6.31 1.03
N ASP A 857 7.62 -5.01 0.82
CA ASP A 857 8.28 -3.97 1.61
C ASP A 857 7.67 -3.92 3.02
N THR A 858 8.31 -4.63 3.95
CA THR A 858 7.91 -4.71 5.35
C THR A 858 7.97 -3.36 6.11
N LEU A 859 8.64 -2.34 5.56
CA LEU A 859 8.66 -0.98 6.13
C LEU A 859 7.51 -0.11 5.61
N ALA A 860 7.06 -0.34 4.37
CA ALA A 860 5.95 0.36 3.74
C ALA A 860 4.57 -0.33 3.93
N GLY A 861 4.47 -1.32 4.82
CA GLY A 861 3.22 -2.04 5.08
C GLY A 861 2.98 -3.21 4.12
N ASN A 862 4.04 -3.98 3.85
CA ASN A 862 4.07 -5.18 3.01
C ASN A 862 3.77 -4.95 1.51
N ILE A 863 3.81 -3.71 1.02
CA ILE A 863 3.55 -3.36 -0.38
C ILE A 863 4.46 -4.17 -1.33
N PRO A 864 3.94 -4.80 -2.40
CA PRO A 864 4.78 -5.56 -3.33
C PRO A 864 5.76 -4.65 -4.10
N THR A 865 7.05 -4.99 -4.04
CA THR A 865 8.13 -4.27 -4.73
C THR A 865 9.00 -5.20 -5.55
N VAL A 866 9.60 -4.69 -6.62
CA VAL A 866 10.50 -5.44 -7.53
C VAL A 866 11.52 -4.50 -8.20
N GLY A 867 12.59 -5.06 -8.75
CA GLY A 867 13.67 -4.31 -9.41
C GLY A 867 14.47 -3.45 -8.43
N TYR A 868 14.44 -2.14 -8.63
CA TYR A 868 15.10 -1.13 -7.80
C TYR A 868 14.07 -0.19 -7.17
N GLY A 869 13.24 -0.74 -6.28
CA GLY A 869 12.20 0.01 -5.56
C GLY A 869 10.91 0.29 -6.33
N TYR A 870 10.64 -0.39 -7.45
CA TYR A 870 9.36 -0.22 -8.17
C TYR A 870 8.23 -0.88 -7.37
N VAL A 871 7.21 -0.08 -7.03
CA VAL A 871 5.98 -0.54 -6.35
C VAL A 871 5.00 -1.10 -7.39
N VAL A 872 4.59 -2.35 -7.22
CA VAL A 872 3.61 -2.98 -8.11
C VAL A 872 2.20 -2.55 -7.71
N ALA A 873 1.53 -1.81 -8.58
CA ALA A 873 0.14 -1.40 -8.37
C ALA A 873 -0.85 -2.58 -8.53
N LYS A 874 -1.92 -2.57 -7.74
CA LYS A 874 -2.98 -3.59 -7.80
C LYS A 874 -3.65 -3.64 -9.18
N ASN A 875 -3.98 -4.85 -9.62
CA ASN A 875 -4.55 -5.18 -10.93
C ASN A 875 -3.64 -4.83 -12.12
N THR A 876 -2.32 -4.66 -11.90
CA THR A 876 -1.36 -4.43 -12.99
C THR A 876 -0.46 -5.65 -13.23
N SER A 877 0.03 -5.78 -14.47
CA SER A 877 0.95 -6.84 -14.88
C SER A 877 2.38 -6.33 -15.01
N PHE A 878 3.34 -7.04 -14.42
CA PHE A 878 4.76 -6.69 -14.38
C PHE A 878 5.63 -7.90 -14.75
N TYR A 879 6.89 -7.69 -15.12
CA TYR A 879 7.84 -8.79 -15.28
C TYR A 879 8.44 -9.19 -13.92
N ASN A 880 8.46 -10.49 -13.62
CA ASN A 880 8.94 -11.03 -12.35
C ASN A 880 10.22 -11.86 -12.57
N ASN A 881 11.05 -12.03 -11.53
CA ASN A 881 12.43 -12.51 -11.66
C ASN A 881 13.23 -11.66 -12.68
N LEU A 882 13.09 -10.33 -12.61
CA LEU A 882 13.79 -9.37 -13.48
C LEU A 882 15.30 -9.60 -13.46
N THR A 883 15.90 -9.65 -14.65
CA THR A 883 17.35 -9.51 -14.84
C THR A 883 17.85 -8.13 -14.41
N ARG A 884 19.17 -7.94 -14.28
CA ARG A 884 19.74 -6.62 -13.93
C ARG A 884 19.49 -5.59 -15.02
N THR A 885 19.52 -6.02 -16.29
CA THR A 885 19.21 -5.15 -17.42
C THR A 885 17.74 -4.71 -17.41
N GLU A 886 16.79 -5.64 -17.22
CA GLU A 886 15.36 -5.29 -17.09
C GLU A 886 15.09 -4.40 -15.88
N ALA A 887 15.70 -4.70 -14.72
CA ALA A 887 15.54 -3.88 -13.52
C ALA A 887 16.11 -2.45 -13.71
N LYS A 888 17.25 -2.30 -14.39
CA LYS A 888 17.81 -0.99 -14.75
C LYS A 888 16.92 -0.24 -15.76
N ALA A 889 16.39 -0.93 -16.77
CA ALA A 889 15.49 -0.32 -17.76
C ALA A 889 14.19 0.18 -17.11
N MET A 890 13.59 -0.65 -16.25
CA MET A 890 12.40 -0.28 -15.45
C MET A 890 12.69 0.90 -14.50
N LEU A 891 13.88 0.96 -13.88
CA LEU A 891 14.29 2.12 -13.08
C LEU A 891 14.41 3.39 -13.95
N ALA A 892 15.03 3.30 -15.13
CA ALA A 892 15.18 4.42 -16.05
C ALA A 892 13.83 4.97 -16.51
N ASP A 893 12.89 4.10 -16.91
CA ASP A 893 11.52 4.52 -17.22
C ASP A 893 10.82 5.12 -15.99
N THR A 894 10.85 4.45 -14.83
CA THR A 894 10.23 4.97 -13.60
C THR A 894 10.73 6.39 -13.26
N VAL A 895 12.03 6.65 -13.43
CA VAL A 895 12.66 7.96 -13.19
C VAL A 895 12.33 9.00 -14.27
N ASN A 896 12.23 8.60 -15.54
CA ASN A 896 11.90 9.47 -16.68
C ASN A 896 10.40 9.84 -16.70
N SER A 897 9.54 8.84 -16.53
CA SER A 897 8.09 8.86 -16.76
C SER A 897 7.27 9.05 -15.49
N GLY A 898 7.74 8.54 -14.34
CA GLY A 898 7.07 8.61 -13.02
C GLY A 898 7.06 9.98 -12.34
N GLY A 899 7.04 11.07 -13.11
CA GLY A 899 6.98 12.45 -12.61
C GLY A 899 8.32 13.03 -12.17
N TYR A 900 9.24 12.25 -11.59
CA TYR A 900 10.50 12.73 -10.99
C TYR A 900 11.32 13.65 -11.91
N THR A 901 11.63 13.19 -13.12
CA THR A 901 12.32 13.99 -14.16
C THR A 901 11.51 15.22 -14.55
N SER A 902 10.19 15.11 -14.69
CA SER A 902 9.32 16.23 -15.11
C SER A 902 9.20 17.33 -14.04
N ASP A 903 9.25 16.95 -12.76
CA ASP A 903 9.03 17.84 -11.63
C ASP A 903 10.25 18.71 -11.34
N VAL A 904 11.47 18.15 -11.48
CA VAL A 904 12.71 18.94 -11.40
C VAL A 904 12.82 19.88 -12.61
N ASN A 905 12.57 19.41 -13.84
CA ASN A 905 12.58 20.27 -15.02
C ASN A 905 11.55 21.40 -14.94
N TYR A 906 10.35 21.13 -14.39
CA TYR A 906 9.36 22.15 -14.09
C TYR A 906 9.88 23.15 -13.04
N PHE A 907 10.41 22.69 -11.90
CA PHE A 907 10.95 23.55 -10.86
C PHE A 907 12.00 24.53 -11.38
N ILE A 908 12.92 24.04 -12.21
CA ILE A 908 14.00 24.83 -12.82
C ILE A 908 13.45 25.86 -13.81
N SER A 909 12.63 25.42 -14.76
CA SER A 909 12.06 26.29 -15.79
C SER A 909 11.11 27.36 -15.24
N GLN A 910 10.26 27.05 -14.27
CA GLN A 910 9.36 28.03 -13.63
C GLN A 910 10.11 29.10 -12.82
N ASN A 911 11.35 28.83 -12.41
CA ASN A 911 12.16 29.74 -11.61
C ASN A 911 13.28 30.43 -12.40
N GLY A 912 13.42 30.16 -13.70
CA GLY A 912 14.50 30.72 -14.53
C GLY A 912 15.88 30.32 -14.05
N LEU A 913 16.03 29.09 -13.53
CA LEU A 913 17.28 28.58 -12.96
C LEU A 913 18.18 27.97 -14.07
N LEU A 914 19.50 28.17 -13.96
CA LEU A 914 20.50 27.47 -14.77
C LEU A 914 21.12 26.33 -13.95
N MET A 915 21.24 25.13 -14.54
CA MET A 915 21.52 23.88 -13.83
C MET A 915 22.42 22.92 -14.64
N SER A 916 23.36 22.28 -13.94
CA SER A 916 24.28 21.27 -14.49
C SER A 916 23.71 19.85 -14.43
N GLN A 917 24.39 18.89 -15.07
CA GLN A 917 23.96 17.49 -15.01
C GLN A 917 24.00 16.92 -13.59
N SER A 918 25.03 17.20 -12.79
CA SER A 918 25.13 16.64 -11.43
C SER A 918 24.11 17.24 -10.47
N GLN A 919 23.73 18.50 -10.67
CA GLN A 919 22.67 19.15 -9.92
C GLN A 919 21.32 18.50 -10.23
N PHE A 920 21.00 18.27 -11.50
CA PHE A 920 19.77 17.56 -11.88
C PHE A 920 19.71 16.15 -11.28
N ASP A 921 20.78 15.37 -11.48
CA ASP A 921 20.91 14.00 -10.98
C ASP A 921 20.64 13.89 -9.47
N ALA A 922 21.22 14.80 -8.67
CA ALA A 922 21.02 14.81 -7.22
C ALA A 922 19.59 15.20 -6.81
N LEU A 923 18.97 16.20 -7.46
CA LEU A 923 17.59 16.62 -7.17
C LEU A 923 16.57 15.53 -7.55
N VAL A 924 16.83 14.76 -8.60
CA VAL A 924 15.99 13.60 -8.96
C VAL A 924 16.22 12.42 -8.03
N SER A 925 17.46 12.10 -7.63
CA SER A 925 17.72 11.01 -6.67
C SER A 925 17.07 11.27 -5.30
N PHE A 926 17.11 12.53 -4.83
CA PHE A 926 16.36 12.98 -3.66
C PHE A 926 14.85 12.81 -3.87
N GLY A 927 14.33 13.32 -4.99
CA GLY A 927 12.91 13.23 -5.34
C GLY A 927 12.41 11.80 -5.50
N TYR A 928 13.25 10.85 -5.93
CA TYR A 928 12.92 9.43 -5.99
C TYR A 928 12.65 8.84 -4.61
N ASN A 929 13.44 9.25 -3.61
CA ASN A 929 13.37 8.74 -2.25
C ASN A 929 12.30 9.39 -1.37
N VAL A 930 12.06 10.70 -1.52
CA VAL A 930 11.09 11.44 -0.67
C VAL A 930 9.78 11.80 -1.40
N GLY A 931 9.71 11.59 -2.71
CA GLY A 931 8.61 12.00 -3.58
C GLY A 931 8.93 13.28 -4.37
N SER A 932 8.63 13.28 -5.68
CA SER A 932 8.96 14.39 -6.59
C SER A 932 8.21 15.68 -6.30
N SER A 933 7.06 15.59 -5.61
CA SER A 933 6.09 16.67 -5.44
C SER A 933 6.64 17.89 -4.67
N TYR A 934 7.72 17.75 -3.91
CA TYR A 934 8.42 18.88 -3.30
C TYR A 934 8.93 19.89 -4.35
N TRP A 935 9.31 19.43 -5.54
CA TRP A 935 9.74 20.32 -6.64
C TRP A 935 8.58 21.11 -7.25
N ARG A 936 7.34 20.61 -7.13
CA ARG A 936 6.11 21.35 -7.49
C ARG A 936 5.67 22.39 -6.44
N GLY A 937 6.42 22.54 -5.34
CA GLY A 937 6.12 23.48 -4.25
C GLY A 937 5.28 22.91 -3.12
N TYR A 938 4.88 21.63 -3.17
CA TYR A 938 4.18 20.98 -2.05
C TYR A 938 5.12 20.77 -0.85
N GLY A 939 4.55 20.72 0.35
CA GLY A 939 5.27 20.51 1.60
C GLY A 939 6.22 21.66 2.01
N SER A 940 6.66 21.62 3.26
CA SER A 940 7.80 22.44 3.71
C SER A 940 9.09 21.81 3.19
N CYS A 941 9.94 22.59 2.52
CA CYS A 941 11.23 22.12 2.04
C CYS A 941 12.22 23.28 2.03
N TYR A 942 13.08 23.37 3.06
CA TYR A 942 14.04 24.47 3.13
C TYR A 942 15.19 24.31 2.12
N VAL A 943 15.55 23.09 1.73
CA VAL A 943 16.47 22.82 0.60
C VAL A 943 16.04 23.55 -0.67
N ARG A 944 14.73 23.52 -0.98
CA ARG A 944 14.12 24.27 -2.08
C ARG A 944 14.26 25.79 -1.90
N THR A 945 14.14 26.30 -0.67
CA THR A 945 14.38 27.72 -0.34
C THR A 945 15.84 28.12 -0.55
N VAL A 946 16.81 27.30 -0.10
CA VAL A 946 18.25 27.55 -0.28
C VAL A 946 18.62 27.61 -1.77
N ILE A 947 18.07 26.70 -2.58
CA ILE A 947 18.17 26.78 -4.04
C ILE A 947 17.62 28.12 -4.55
N LEU A 948 16.40 28.50 -4.12
CA LEU A 948 15.74 29.72 -4.58
C LEU A 948 16.40 31.03 -4.12
N ASN A 949 17.21 31.01 -3.07
CA ASN A 949 18.03 32.17 -2.66
C ASN A 949 19.20 32.46 -3.62
N THR A 950 19.51 31.52 -4.52
CA THR A 950 20.68 31.60 -5.40
C THR A 950 20.52 32.64 -6.51
N VAL A 951 21.54 33.50 -6.59
CA VAL A 951 21.71 34.59 -7.56
C VAL A 951 23.21 34.66 -7.88
N VAL A 952 23.56 34.79 -9.16
CA VAL A 952 24.92 35.15 -9.58
C VAL A 952 25.18 36.58 -9.09
N PRO A 953 26.20 36.82 -8.24
CA PRO A 953 26.43 38.12 -7.62
C PRO A 953 26.47 39.26 -8.66
N PRO A 954 25.66 40.32 -8.53
CA PRO A 954 25.68 41.44 -9.46
C PRO A 954 27.08 42.08 -9.54
N SER A 955 27.59 42.31 -10.74
CA SER A 955 28.94 42.85 -10.95
C SER A 955 29.13 44.27 -10.44
N ASP A 956 28.05 44.96 -10.12
CA ASP A 956 27.98 46.32 -9.58
C ASP A 956 27.67 46.35 -8.06
N LEU A 957 27.51 45.18 -7.42
CA LEU A 957 27.20 45.04 -5.99
C LEU A 957 28.27 45.68 -5.11
N SER A 958 27.89 46.68 -4.32
CA SER A 958 28.81 47.39 -3.42
C SER A 958 28.09 48.09 -2.26
N SER A 959 28.83 48.59 -1.27
CA SER A 959 28.26 49.43 -0.20
C SER A 959 27.58 50.70 -0.72
N SER A 960 27.98 51.19 -1.90
CA SER A 960 27.37 52.31 -2.63
C SER A 960 26.16 51.93 -3.48
N ASN A 961 26.07 50.66 -3.90
CA ASN A 961 25.03 50.12 -4.77
C ASN A 961 24.53 48.79 -4.19
N ALA A 962 23.67 48.93 -3.18
CA ALA A 962 23.26 47.86 -2.29
C ALA A 962 21.90 47.28 -2.69
N TYR A 963 21.85 45.97 -2.92
CA TYR A 963 20.64 45.26 -3.32
C TYR A 963 19.75 44.96 -2.11
N SER A 964 18.43 44.99 -2.29
CA SER A 964 17.49 44.68 -1.20
C SER A 964 17.29 43.17 -1.08
N GLY A 965 17.39 42.63 0.14
CA GLY A 965 17.23 41.20 0.42
C GLY A 965 16.32 40.92 1.63
N LYS A 966 15.97 39.66 1.84
CA LYS A 966 15.20 39.17 2.98
C LYS A 966 15.81 37.88 3.53
N VAL A 967 15.93 37.79 4.86
CA VAL A 967 16.33 36.56 5.55
C VAL A 967 15.25 35.49 5.38
N THR A 968 15.64 34.27 5.03
CA THR A 968 14.71 33.13 4.90
C THR A 968 14.81 32.13 6.04
N SER A 969 15.94 32.05 6.76
CA SER A 969 16.06 31.13 7.90
C SER A 969 15.33 31.69 9.11
N THR A 970 14.84 30.79 9.98
CA THR A 970 14.15 31.16 11.23
C THR A 970 15.03 31.99 12.16
N THR A 971 16.35 31.77 12.14
CA THR A 971 17.37 32.58 12.81
C THR A 971 18.65 32.56 12.00
N LEU A 972 19.26 33.73 11.79
CA LEU A 972 20.50 33.91 11.03
C LEU A 972 21.50 34.74 11.83
N THR A 973 22.63 34.15 12.19
CA THR A 973 23.71 34.87 12.89
C THR A 973 24.45 35.77 11.91
N MET A 974 24.61 37.05 12.26
CA MET A 974 25.53 37.96 11.57
C MET A 974 26.90 37.88 12.24
N TYR A 975 27.94 37.69 11.43
CA TYR A 975 29.33 37.52 11.83
C TYR A 975 30.19 38.75 11.50
N SER A 976 31.29 38.94 12.21
CA SER A 976 32.23 40.04 11.97
C SER A 976 33.04 39.82 10.69
N ASP A 977 33.29 38.57 10.32
CA ASP A 977 33.88 38.20 9.04
C ASP A 977 33.18 36.99 8.40
N HIS A 978 33.58 36.62 7.18
CA HIS A 978 33.01 35.56 6.33
C HIS A 978 33.34 34.12 6.82
N ALA A 979 33.37 33.91 8.14
CA ALA A 979 33.62 32.62 8.78
C ALA A 979 32.77 32.47 10.06
N SER A 980 32.19 31.29 10.26
CA SER A 980 31.34 30.95 11.42
C SER A 980 32.10 30.91 12.76
N SER A 981 33.43 30.87 12.72
CA SER A 981 34.34 30.98 13.87
C SER A 981 34.63 32.44 14.29
N SER A 982 34.22 33.43 13.49
CA SER A 982 34.40 34.85 13.83
C SER A 982 33.33 35.36 14.82
N SER A 983 33.51 36.55 15.37
CA SER A 983 32.63 37.08 16.42
C SER A 983 31.24 37.42 15.87
N SER A 984 30.16 37.01 16.55
CA SER A 984 28.83 37.49 16.18
C SER A 984 28.69 39.00 16.45
N VAL A 985 28.20 39.73 15.45
CA VAL A 985 27.84 41.16 15.58
C VAL A 985 26.34 41.34 15.84
N GLY A 986 25.53 40.30 15.66
CA GLY A 986 24.10 40.26 15.94
C GLY A 986 23.42 39.04 15.36
N SER A 987 22.10 39.00 15.43
CA SER A 987 21.25 38.00 14.78
C SER A 987 20.11 38.69 14.02
N LEU A 988 19.55 37.95 13.07
CA LEU A 988 18.36 38.28 12.29
C LEU A 988 17.37 37.09 12.36
N SER A 989 16.13 37.32 11.96
CA SER A 989 15.09 36.27 11.87
C SER A 989 14.38 36.32 10.52
N GLU A 990 13.62 35.28 10.21
CA GLU A 990 12.85 35.15 8.96
C GLU A 990 12.05 36.43 8.62
N GLY A 991 12.06 36.81 7.34
CA GLY A 991 11.39 38.02 6.84
C GLY A 991 12.08 39.34 7.19
N ASN A 992 13.16 39.34 7.99
CA ASN A 992 13.96 40.55 8.23
C ASN A 992 14.50 41.07 6.89
N SER A 993 14.23 42.35 6.59
CA SER A 993 14.72 43.01 5.38
C SER A 993 16.14 43.51 5.59
N VAL A 994 17.02 43.23 4.62
CA VAL A 994 18.46 43.54 4.67
C VAL A 994 18.90 44.30 3.42
N LYS A 995 20.00 45.05 3.51
CA LYS A 995 20.72 45.53 2.33
C LYS A 995 21.96 44.67 2.11
N ILE A 996 22.02 43.96 0.99
CA ILE A 996 23.19 43.22 0.53
C ILE A 996 24.19 44.25 -0.01
N VAL A 997 25.36 44.34 0.59
CA VAL A 997 26.40 45.36 0.33
C VAL A 997 27.73 44.76 -0.17
N GLY A 998 27.80 43.43 -0.28
CA GLY A 998 28.97 42.71 -0.79
C GLY A 998 28.75 41.20 -0.79
N TYR A 999 29.66 40.49 -1.45
CA TYR A 999 29.66 39.03 -1.58
C TYR A 999 31.07 38.48 -1.37
N TRP A 1000 31.16 37.23 -0.91
CA TRP A 1000 32.39 36.46 -0.87
C TRP A 1000 32.07 34.97 -1.06
N ARG A 1001 32.98 34.22 -1.69
CA ARG A 1001 32.90 32.78 -1.89
C ARG A 1001 34.30 32.18 -1.84
N ASP A 1002 34.41 31.00 -1.24
CA ASP A 1002 35.55 30.11 -1.43
C ASP A 1002 35.23 29.14 -2.58
N ASP A 1003 36.03 29.13 -3.64
CA ASP A 1003 35.78 28.29 -4.81
C ASP A 1003 36.06 26.80 -4.59
N SER A 1004 36.85 26.45 -3.56
CA SER A 1004 37.17 25.08 -3.20
C SER A 1004 36.07 24.43 -2.35
N THR A 1005 35.60 25.10 -1.30
CA THR A 1005 34.49 24.63 -0.46
C THR A 1005 33.12 25.03 -1.01
N LYS A 1006 33.04 26.00 -1.93
CA LYS A 1006 31.80 26.58 -2.47
C LYS A 1006 30.89 27.19 -1.39
N HIS A 1007 31.46 27.55 -0.24
CA HIS A 1007 30.77 28.30 0.80
C HIS A 1007 30.62 29.76 0.36
N ALA A 1008 29.39 30.25 0.33
CA ALA A 1008 29.05 31.59 -0.16
C ALA A 1008 28.45 32.45 0.96
N TRP A 1009 28.84 33.73 1.00
CA TRP A 1009 28.47 34.65 2.06
C TRP A 1009 28.06 36.01 1.48
N TYR A 1010 26.96 36.58 1.99
CA TYR A 1010 26.60 37.97 1.73
C TYR A 1010 27.05 38.85 2.89
N LYS A 1011 27.62 40.01 2.57
CA LYS A 1011 27.77 41.09 3.54
C LYS A 1011 26.48 41.89 3.54
N VAL A 1012 25.86 42.02 4.70
CA VAL A 1012 24.53 42.63 4.86
C VAL A 1012 24.54 43.74 5.90
N THR A 1013 23.77 44.79 5.63
CA THR A 1013 23.45 45.87 6.57
C THR A 1013 21.98 45.76 6.99
N ALA A 1014 21.73 45.71 8.30
CA ALA A 1014 20.41 45.59 8.90
C ALA A 1014 20.38 46.27 10.29
N SER A 1015 19.31 46.99 10.61
CA SER A 1015 19.11 47.64 11.92
C SER A 1015 20.32 48.46 12.43
N GLY A 1016 20.99 49.18 11.52
CA GLY A 1016 22.18 50.00 11.83
C GLY A 1016 23.49 49.22 12.00
N LYS A 1017 23.47 47.89 11.95
CA LYS A 1017 24.64 47.01 11.99
C LYS A 1017 25.00 46.52 10.59
N THR A 1018 26.26 46.15 10.39
CA THR A 1018 26.73 45.46 9.17
C THR A 1018 27.57 44.24 9.57
N GLY A 1019 27.38 43.11 8.90
CA GLY A 1019 28.10 41.86 9.14
C GLY A 1019 27.97 40.90 7.96
N TRP A 1020 28.52 39.71 8.09
CA TRP A 1020 28.43 38.64 7.10
C TRP A 1020 27.40 37.59 7.52
N VAL A 1021 26.69 37.02 6.53
CA VAL A 1021 25.72 35.93 6.70
C VAL A 1021 25.86 34.92 5.57
N ARG A 1022 25.38 33.69 5.79
CA ARG A 1022 25.31 32.66 4.75
C ARG A 1022 24.48 33.12 3.56
N ALA A 1023 24.98 32.90 2.35
CA ALA A 1023 24.25 33.29 1.14
C ALA A 1023 23.03 32.40 0.92
N GLY A 1024 23.07 31.15 1.37
CA GLY A 1024 21.94 30.23 1.28
C GLY A 1024 20.71 30.61 2.12
N ASP A 1025 20.82 31.61 3.01
CA ASP A 1025 19.78 32.00 3.97
C ASP A 1025 19.21 33.42 3.74
N VAL A 1026 19.56 34.06 2.61
CA VAL A 1026 19.05 35.38 2.22
C VAL A 1026 18.59 35.38 0.76
N ALA A 1027 17.30 35.63 0.55
CA ALA A 1027 16.74 35.89 -0.77
C ALA A 1027 17.05 37.33 -1.21
N PHE A 1028 17.30 37.54 -2.51
CA PHE A 1028 17.12 38.86 -3.12
C PHE A 1028 15.61 39.21 -3.15
N SER A 1029 15.26 40.47 -2.88
CA SER A 1029 13.85 40.92 -2.85
C SER A 1029 13.25 41.13 -4.23
N ASP A 1030 14.11 41.35 -5.23
CA ASP A 1030 13.81 41.36 -6.65
C ASP A 1030 14.95 40.62 -7.36
N THR A 1031 14.60 39.74 -8.29
CA THR A 1031 15.53 38.96 -9.13
C THR A 1031 15.38 39.30 -10.61
N SER A 1032 14.55 40.30 -10.96
CA SER A 1032 14.41 40.82 -12.32
C SER A 1032 15.76 41.28 -12.87
N GLY A 1033 16.15 40.74 -14.03
CA GLY A 1033 17.46 41.02 -14.64
C GLY A 1033 18.66 40.32 -13.99
N LEU A 1034 18.48 39.55 -12.91
CA LEU A 1034 19.57 38.82 -12.24
C LEU A 1034 19.63 37.35 -12.72
N THR A 1035 20.81 36.87 -13.07
CA THR A 1035 21.03 35.45 -13.41
C THR A 1035 20.94 34.60 -12.16
N ARG A 1036 20.22 33.46 -12.23
CA ARG A 1036 20.06 32.52 -11.11
C ARG A 1036 20.65 31.17 -11.51
N ASP A 1037 21.90 30.96 -11.13
CA ASP A 1037 22.70 29.81 -11.56
C ASP A 1037 23.07 28.92 -10.37
N LEU A 1038 22.73 27.64 -10.43
CA LEU A 1038 22.88 26.74 -9.29
C LEU A 1038 24.34 26.45 -8.91
N SER A 1039 25.33 26.78 -9.75
CA SER A 1039 26.74 26.74 -9.35
C SER A 1039 27.09 27.73 -8.23
N TYR A 1040 26.25 28.75 -8.00
CA TYR A 1040 26.37 29.74 -6.94
C TYR A 1040 25.58 29.40 -5.67
N VAL A 1041 24.93 28.22 -5.59
CA VAL A 1041 24.30 27.72 -4.35
C VAL A 1041 25.35 27.64 -3.25
N ASP A 1042 25.00 28.12 -2.05
CA ASP A 1042 25.85 28.05 -0.86
C ASP A 1042 25.95 26.59 -0.37
N ALA A 1043 27.04 25.90 -0.74
CA ALA A 1043 27.12 24.44 -0.69
C ALA A 1043 26.90 23.83 0.70
N TYR A 1044 27.37 24.49 1.77
CA TYR A 1044 27.19 24.00 3.14
C TYR A 1044 25.78 24.29 3.68
N THR A 1045 25.18 25.46 3.42
CA THR A 1045 23.78 25.69 3.83
C THR A 1045 22.85 24.72 3.09
N PHE A 1046 23.13 24.44 1.81
CA PHE A 1046 22.41 23.39 1.06
C PHE A 1046 22.64 21.99 1.66
N GLY A 1047 23.91 21.61 1.87
CA GLY A 1047 24.31 20.31 2.40
C GLY A 1047 23.72 20.01 3.77
N SER A 1048 23.92 20.90 4.76
CA SER A 1048 23.36 20.76 6.11
C SER A 1048 21.84 20.56 6.08
N ASN A 1049 21.12 21.42 5.35
CA ASN A 1049 19.65 21.31 5.25
C ASN A 1049 19.17 20.11 4.43
N LEU A 1050 20.02 19.51 3.58
CA LEU A 1050 19.73 18.25 2.90
C LEU A 1050 19.93 17.07 3.84
N LEU A 1051 20.92 17.10 4.73
CA LEU A 1051 21.18 16.05 5.72
C LEU A 1051 20.03 15.90 6.73
N ASP A 1052 19.28 16.96 7.04
CA ASP A 1052 18.07 16.87 7.87
C ASP A 1052 16.98 15.94 7.29
N TRP A 1053 16.99 15.66 5.98
CA TRP A 1053 16.08 14.72 5.30
C TRP A 1053 16.49 13.25 5.46
N HIS A 1054 16.94 12.89 6.67
CA HIS A 1054 17.26 11.54 7.12
C HIS A 1054 16.18 10.95 8.04
N VAL A 1055 15.07 11.67 8.27
CA VAL A 1055 13.99 11.29 9.19
C VAL A 1055 12.82 10.68 8.43
N ALA A 1056 12.33 9.53 8.90
CA ALA A 1056 11.09 8.91 8.42
C ALA A 1056 10.23 8.47 9.62
N GLY A 1057 8.90 8.62 9.55
CA GLY A 1057 8.00 8.24 10.65
C GLY A 1057 8.33 8.86 12.03
N GLY A 1058 9.02 10.00 12.06
CA GLY A 1058 9.51 10.64 13.29
C GLY A 1058 10.75 9.98 13.93
N ARG A 1059 11.47 9.11 13.20
CA ARG A 1059 12.73 8.47 13.63
C ARG A 1059 13.87 8.83 12.69
N CYS A 1060 15.07 8.99 13.23
CA CYS A 1060 16.29 9.30 12.47
C CYS A 1060 16.91 8.02 11.90
N TYR A 1061 17.18 7.97 10.58
CA TYR A 1061 17.75 6.80 9.90
C TYR A 1061 19.13 7.12 9.33
N ILE A 1062 20.17 6.49 9.88
CA ILE A 1062 21.56 6.65 9.43
C ILE A 1062 21.76 6.27 7.95
N GLY A 1063 20.97 5.33 7.42
CA GLY A 1063 20.97 4.98 5.99
C GLY A 1063 20.50 6.11 5.09
N LEU A 1064 19.46 6.84 5.49
CA LEU A 1064 18.98 8.01 4.76
C LEU A 1064 20.00 9.16 4.86
N TYR A 1065 20.63 9.37 6.02
CA TYR A 1065 21.71 10.35 6.19
C TYR A 1065 22.86 10.12 5.20
N TYR A 1066 23.33 8.88 5.02
CA TYR A 1066 24.38 8.59 4.02
C TYR A 1066 23.92 8.87 2.58
N ARG A 1067 22.64 8.63 2.26
CA ARG A 1067 22.09 8.97 0.94
C ARG A 1067 21.99 10.49 0.72
N ARG A 1068 21.49 11.25 1.71
CA ARG A 1068 21.49 12.73 1.67
C ARG A 1068 22.90 13.29 1.51
N LEU A 1069 23.88 12.68 2.17
CA LEU A 1069 25.29 13.05 2.06
C LEU A 1069 25.84 12.78 0.65
N ALA A 1070 25.49 11.65 0.05
CA ALA A 1070 25.83 11.31 -1.32
C ALA A 1070 25.19 12.26 -2.34
N GLU A 1071 23.90 12.58 -2.19
CA GLU A 1071 23.19 13.57 -3.02
C GLU A 1071 23.84 14.97 -2.89
N ALA A 1072 24.24 15.39 -1.68
CA ALA A 1072 24.96 16.64 -1.46
C ALA A 1072 26.36 16.66 -2.11
N LYS A 1073 27.07 15.52 -2.15
CA LYS A 1073 28.37 15.38 -2.83
C LYS A 1073 28.25 15.54 -4.35
N VAL A 1074 27.18 14.98 -4.95
CA VAL A 1074 26.92 15.11 -6.39
C VAL A 1074 26.41 16.50 -6.75
N PHE A 1075 25.46 17.06 -5.98
CA PHE A 1075 24.92 18.40 -6.25
C PHE A 1075 26.00 19.49 -6.18
N SER A 1076 26.74 19.55 -5.06
CA SER A 1076 27.68 20.64 -4.81
C SER A 1076 28.99 20.49 -5.58
N TYR A 1077 29.50 19.27 -5.77
CA TYR A 1077 30.87 19.03 -6.28
C TYR A 1077 30.97 18.06 -7.46
N ALA A 1078 29.85 17.56 -7.99
CA ALA A 1078 29.84 16.50 -9.00
C ALA A 1078 30.63 15.24 -8.59
N ASN A 1079 30.69 14.94 -7.29
CA ASN A 1079 31.48 13.84 -6.74
C ASN A 1079 30.65 12.55 -6.63
N TYR A 1080 30.41 11.91 -7.77
CA TYR A 1080 29.71 10.62 -7.87
C TYR A 1080 30.52 9.46 -7.26
N SER A 1081 31.86 9.53 -7.31
CA SER A 1081 32.75 8.49 -6.77
C SER A 1081 32.68 8.35 -5.25
N GLU A 1082 32.35 9.41 -4.52
CA GLU A 1082 32.03 9.35 -3.08
C GLU A 1082 30.53 9.25 -2.79
N ALA A 1083 29.69 9.22 -3.82
CA ALA A 1083 28.25 9.00 -3.71
C ALA A 1083 27.88 7.51 -3.82
N SER A 1084 28.71 6.69 -4.47
CA SER A 1084 28.51 5.24 -4.52
C SER A 1084 28.75 4.57 -3.16
N PRO A 1085 27.87 3.66 -2.69
CA PRO A 1085 28.07 2.85 -1.48
C PRO A 1085 29.29 1.91 -1.53
N SER A 1086 29.87 1.66 -2.71
CA SER A 1086 31.13 0.91 -2.83
C SER A 1086 32.37 1.72 -2.43
N SER A 1087 32.22 3.04 -2.24
CA SER A 1087 33.30 3.94 -1.87
C SER A 1087 33.56 3.93 -0.36
N GLY A 1088 34.83 3.83 0.05
CA GLY A 1088 35.22 3.98 1.45
C GLY A 1088 34.81 5.35 2.03
N ASN A 1089 34.74 6.38 1.17
CA ASN A 1089 34.34 7.73 1.57
C ASN A 1089 32.82 7.95 1.55
N TYR A 1090 31.98 6.97 1.15
CA TYR A 1090 30.51 7.12 1.09
C TYR A 1090 29.92 7.73 2.36
N LYS A 1091 30.31 7.16 3.51
CA LYS A 1091 29.86 7.52 4.86
C LYS A 1091 30.59 8.73 5.47
N VAL A 1092 31.63 9.24 4.81
CA VAL A 1092 32.47 10.34 5.29
C VAL A 1092 31.85 11.68 4.91
N ASN A 1093 31.72 12.59 5.88
CA ASN A 1093 31.28 13.97 5.67
C ASN A 1093 32.43 14.84 5.11
N THR A 1094 32.83 14.53 3.88
CA THR A 1094 34.03 15.08 3.21
C THR A 1094 34.05 16.61 3.13
N TYR A 1095 32.87 17.24 3.13
CA TYR A 1095 32.69 18.67 2.93
C TYR A 1095 32.24 19.44 4.19
N GLY A 1096 32.24 18.77 5.36
CA GLY A 1096 32.08 19.43 6.66
C GLY A 1096 30.71 20.05 6.92
N TYR A 1097 29.65 19.49 6.34
CA TYR A 1097 28.27 19.89 6.60
C TYR A 1097 27.86 19.65 8.07
N ASP A 1098 26.81 20.31 8.56
CA ASP A 1098 26.30 20.05 9.91
C ASP A 1098 25.66 18.66 10.00
N VAL A 1099 25.95 17.92 11.07
CA VAL A 1099 25.38 16.60 11.31
C VAL A 1099 24.14 16.73 12.20
N PRO A 1100 22.97 16.22 11.78
CA PRO A 1100 21.74 16.30 12.58
C PRO A 1100 21.88 15.65 13.97
N THR A 1101 21.35 16.31 15.00
CA THR A 1101 21.65 16.03 16.42
C THR A 1101 21.00 14.76 17.01
N CYS A 1102 20.53 13.83 16.18
CA CYS A 1102 19.90 12.56 16.57
C CYS A 1102 20.57 11.32 15.96
N LEU A 1103 21.80 11.48 15.45
CA LEU A 1103 22.65 10.46 14.83
C LEU A 1103 23.92 10.21 15.65
#